data_AF-A0A496AIE4-F1
#
_entry.id   AF-A0A496AIE4-F1
#
_cell.length_a   1.000
_cell.length_b   1.000
_cell.length_c   1.000
_cell.angle_alpha   90.00
_cell.angle_beta   90.00
_cell.angle_gamma   90.00
#
_symmetry.space_group_name_H-M   'P 1'
#
loop_
_entity.id
_entity.type
_entity.pdbx_description
1 polymer ?
#
loop_
_entity_poly.entity_id
_entity_poly.type
_entity_poly.pdbx_seq_one_letter_code
_entity_poly.pdbx_strand_id
1 'polypeptide(L)'
;VWRAGFNDSGVSRHNRVVERHTSRYGAYWKSYDFAGSAESQNIFTHPLDFTHDGGEIIFNLPNGLQAYLLVDANGARLDDAPIKIVSNPAANDPTVRNGLSCIGCHTQGMKKFTDSVRAAIEQDDNPPYNKEHALRLYPEQSVLDALVAKDTVRFQQALEKIGGPFADDTSRQRFFKQHENEPVQRFHELFQTPLDASHAAAAVGLETEAFLTQIREKQHLKNLGLQTLIDVNGTVKRDAWTSNFDQVISALNTPDSTLPPVVQRPELIPGKSADIPDPNLRAAIAETLEKEGTDTAPITLEEMTTLTTLRAGNRDIKDLTGIEHAINLEELWISGNPITNLSPLATLKNLIGLAAWDMDIEDFSPLAELTNLRWLELFNTPISDLSPLTPLTSLKRMTLYGTGIENLSPLAGLTSLTRLQIANNKTLSDISPLAGLINVEWLDLHRCDSLSDLSPLAGLTQLEYLNLNHTRRVSDYSLAPLSGLTGLRRLRLAENRISDISPLSGLINLVRLDLPWNEIVDLSPLSGLTGLRELYLHANRISDVFPLSELINLEWLDLRVNQIADISSLDRLAARTYISWLKNPGAPTEGPKIEGPWLWAPIPEKQLDNRTDLLSEVSEGAVTEHQIATKGATEGEVVGNYEWTAHKISPIGLDGIVNNMWEIMRAFGLPEEYEWSTEVMVVYGSVILDSPREQKTRMFVGSGGRNKVWLNGELIYEQLIRPTEYDYWSADSDGFHQYFPVTLKPGANVLLVAVGNGGAITGHFGFEEGTEYTGVPPGAGFTFSATQTSLLAGDTFTLHLDAENITELAGWQADITFDPNILEAVEVIEDDFLKSKGGNTFFQDGTIDNTTGKITDLFSARISESGVSGTGTLLSVTFKAKAGGETQVTLENFEFSSISGEVIPSVPPNITITVGEYPAWDVNQDGRVSVADLVLVAKDLGSGVPTNLRTDVNRDGTINIQDLIIVAQYLGESAAAAAPAVIAINNGELTPEMIQAWIAEAKIENDGSIVFQQGIANLEWLLTLFIPEKTTLLANYPNPFNPETWIPYHLANPSDVTITIYNRHGTVVRQLDLGHQREGYYTSKPRAAYWDGRNEIGERVASGIYFYQLQADHRSFLRKMVILK
;
A
#
# COMPACT_ATOMS: atom_id res chain seq x y z
N VAL A 1 25.49 -1.42 9.11
CA VAL A 1 25.55 -0.02 9.55
C VAL A 1 25.91 0.81 8.35
N TRP A 2 25.24 1.94 8.13
CA TRP A 2 25.53 2.86 7.02
C TRP A 2 25.77 4.25 7.59
N ARG A 3 26.82 4.93 7.16
CA ARG A 3 27.33 6.15 7.76
C ARG A 3 27.39 7.27 6.72
N ALA A 4 27.13 8.49 7.16
CA ALA A 4 27.38 9.71 6.40
C ALA A 4 28.04 10.73 7.32
N GLY A 5 28.97 11.53 6.78
CA GLY A 5 29.66 12.58 7.50
C GLY A 5 29.65 13.88 6.70
N PHE A 6 29.40 14.99 7.39
CA PHE A 6 29.30 16.30 6.76
C PHE A 6 29.75 17.42 7.71
N ASN A 7 30.15 18.54 7.14
CA ASN A 7 30.63 19.73 7.84
C ASN A 7 29.53 20.79 8.07
N ASP A 8 28.44 20.74 7.31
CA ASP A 8 27.27 21.61 7.50
C ASP A 8 26.03 20.75 7.79
N SER A 9 25.51 20.91 9.01
CA SER A 9 24.35 20.14 9.50
C SER A 9 23.12 21.00 9.74
N GLY A 10 23.23 22.33 9.57
CA GLY A 10 22.20 23.30 9.94
C GLY A 10 21.94 23.48 11.45
N VAL A 11 22.45 22.59 12.31
CA VAL A 11 22.27 22.63 13.78
C VAL A 11 23.59 22.71 14.55
N SER A 12 24.69 22.19 13.99
CA SER A 12 26.05 22.34 14.51
C SER A 12 26.90 23.17 13.55
N ARG A 13 27.86 23.90 14.12
CA ARG A 13 28.93 24.61 13.38
C ARG A 13 30.18 23.75 13.19
N HIS A 14 30.17 22.52 13.71
CA HIS A 14 31.27 21.57 13.66
C HIS A 14 30.91 20.38 12.78
N ASN A 15 31.87 19.47 12.61
CA ASN A 15 31.63 18.21 11.90
C ASN A 15 30.46 17.44 12.53
N ARG A 16 29.77 16.63 11.74
CA ARG A 16 28.73 15.72 12.22
C ARG A 16 28.81 14.40 11.46
N VAL A 17 28.56 13.30 12.15
CA VAL A 17 28.42 11.97 11.56
C VAL A 17 27.06 11.42 11.91
N VAL A 18 26.39 10.77 10.97
CA VAL A 18 25.15 10.04 11.20
C VAL A 18 25.31 8.59 10.79
N GLU A 19 24.73 7.68 11.56
CA GLU A 19 24.73 6.26 11.33
C GLU A 19 23.32 5.69 11.36
N ARG A 20 23.01 4.86 10.37
CA ARG A 20 21.82 4.02 10.34
C ARG A 20 22.15 2.61 10.78
N HIS A 21 21.35 2.10 11.70
CA HIS A 21 21.39 0.74 12.20
C HIS A 21 20.05 0.06 11.94
N THR A 22 20.07 -1.22 11.56
CA THR A 22 18.84 -2.02 11.48
C THR A 22 18.29 -2.25 12.88
N SER A 23 16.98 -2.19 13.03
CA SER A 23 16.29 -2.50 14.29
C SER A 23 15.12 -3.44 14.05
N ARG A 24 14.63 -4.08 15.12
CA ARG A 24 13.48 -4.99 15.07
C ARG A 24 12.24 -4.36 14.43
N TYR A 25 12.04 -3.05 14.58
CA TYR A 25 10.86 -2.33 14.11
C TYR A 25 11.18 -1.33 12.99
N GLY A 26 12.27 -1.54 12.25
CA GLY A 26 12.71 -0.67 11.16
C GLY A 26 14.20 -0.36 11.28
N ALA A 27 14.52 0.85 11.73
CA ALA A 27 15.87 1.30 11.99
C ALA A 27 15.96 2.15 13.26
N TYR A 28 17.18 2.42 13.67
CA TYR A 28 17.48 3.60 14.45
C TYR A 28 18.66 4.34 13.83
N TRP A 29 18.59 5.66 13.93
CA TRP A 29 19.62 6.58 13.49
C TRP A 29 20.33 7.14 14.70
N LYS A 30 21.64 7.23 14.62
CA LYS A 30 22.47 7.84 15.65
C LYS A 30 23.33 8.91 15.01
N SER A 31 23.32 10.11 15.55
CA SER A 31 24.31 11.13 15.22
C SER A 31 25.44 11.14 16.24
N TYR A 32 26.58 11.62 15.78
CA TYR A 32 27.76 11.94 16.56
C TYR A 32 28.04 13.41 16.28
N ASP A 33 27.93 14.21 17.33
CA ASP A 33 28.09 15.66 17.30
C ASP A 33 29.41 16.03 17.97
N PHE A 34 30.07 17.07 17.46
CA PHE A 34 31.44 17.42 17.82
C PHE A 34 31.52 18.85 18.36
N ALA A 35 32.37 19.10 19.34
CA ALA A 35 32.66 20.45 19.87
C ALA A 35 33.76 21.18 19.08
N GLY A 36 34.34 20.53 18.07
CA GLY A 36 35.41 21.03 17.22
C GLY A 36 35.48 20.26 15.88
N SER A 37 36.40 20.67 15.01
CA SER A 37 36.56 20.08 13.67
C SER A 37 38.01 19.67 13.35
N ALA A 38 38.88 19.60 14.37
CA ALA A 38 40.31 19.34 14.25
C ALA A 38 40.72 18.05 15.00
N GLU A 39 41.95 17.59 14.78
CA GLU A 39 42.51 16.38 15.43
C GLU A 39 41.59 15.16 15.27
N SER A 40 41.33 14.40 16.34
CA SER A 40 40.44 13.24 16.34
C SER A 40 38.96 13.59 16.11
N GLN A 41 38.61 14.88 16.03
CA GLN A 41 37.27 15.36 15.66
C GLN A 41 37.18 15.74 14.16
N ASN A 42 38.26 15.60 13.39
CA ASN A 42 38.25 15.82 11.95
C ASN A 42 37.86 14.53 11.21
N ILE A 43 36.58 14.42 10.85
CA ILE A 43 35.95 13.24 10.24
C ILE A 43 36.51 12.88 8.85
N PHE A 44 37.17 13.81 8.16
CA PHE A 44 37.80 13.57 6.86
C PHE A 44 39.16 12.88 7.00
N THR A 45 39.81 13.03 8.15
CA THR A 45 41.11 12.41 8.46
C THR A 45 40.99 11.21 9.39
N HIS A 46 39.92 11.17 10.20
CA HIS A 46 39.60 10.08 11.14
C HIS A 46 38.19 9.53 10.89
N PRO A 47 37.89 8.97 9.70
CA PRO A 47 36.54 8.49 9.37
C PRO A 47 36.12 7.23 10.14
N LEU A 48 37.07 6.51 10.76
CA LEU A 48 36.81 5.30 11.55
C LEU A 48 36.90 5.56 13.07
N ASP A 49 37.96 6.24 13.52
CA ASP A 49 38.34 6.37 14.94
C ASP A 49 38.24 7.83 15.42
N PHE A 50 37.06 8.43 15.33
CA PHE A 50 36.82 9.80 15.77
C PHE A 50 36.37 9.90 17.24
N THR A 51 36.58 11.07 17.85
CA THR A 51 36.06 11.41 19.20
C THR A 51 34.88 12.37 19.07
N HIS A 52 33.73 12.03 19.63
CA HIS A 52 32.52 12.87 19.61
C HIS A 52 32.17 13.38 21.02
N ASP A 53 31.35 14.43 21.09
CA ASP A 53 30.97 15.08 22.35
C ASP A 53 29.50 14.83 22.75
N GLY A 54 28.73 14.20 21.86
CA GLY A 54 27.34 13.82 22.11
C GLY A 54 26.65 13.35 20.84
N GLY A 55 25.32 13.33 20.88
CA GLY A 55 24.52 12.99 19.71
C GLY A 55 23.03 12.91 19.98
N GLU A 56 22.29 12.68 18.92
CA GLU A 56 20.87 12.35 18.90
C GLU A 56 20.66 10.93 18.37
N ILE A 57 19.73 10.20 18.99
CA ILE A 57 19.27 8.89 18.56
C ILE A 57 17.78 8.99 18.20
N ILE A 58 17.42 8.57 16.99
CA ILE A 58 16.04 8.52 16.50
C ILE A 58 15.69 7.06 16.22
N PHE A 59 14.67 6.51 16.86
CA PHE A 59 14.31 5.10 16.73
C PHE A 59 12.88 4.91 16.24
N ASN A 60 12.68 3.97 15.31
CA ASN A 60 11.34 3.54 14.91
C ASN A 60 10.69 2.70 16.02
N LEU A 61 9.46 3.05 16.35
CA LEU A 61 8.60 2.34 17.28
C LEU A 61 7.80 1.22 16.57
N PRO A 62 7.23 0.25 17.31
CA PRO A 62 6.43 -0.84 16.73
C PRO A 62 5.25 -0.36 15.87
N ASN A 63 4.65 0.78 16.22
CA ASN A 63 3.54 1.39 15.49
C ASN A 63 3.99 2.25 14.28
N GLY A 64 5.30 2.30 13.99
CA GLY A 64 5.88 3.08 12.89
C GLY A 64 6.21 4.54 13.23
N LEU A 65 5.78 5.06 14.38
CA LEU A 65 6.18 6.39 14.86
C LEU A 65 7.68 6.43 15.22
N GLN A 66 8.19 7.63 15.47
CA GLN A 66 9.56 7.85 15.90
C GLN A 66 9.62 8.30 17.35
N ALA A 67 10.69 7.94 18.04
CA ALA A 67 11.04 8.50 19.32
C ALA A 67 12.51 8.92 19.33
N TYR A 68 12.82 9.85 20.24
CA TYR A 68 14.01 10.70 20.18
C TYR A 68 14.74 10.64 21.52
N LEU A 69 16.07 10.62 21.47
CA LEU A 69 16.94 10.62 22.65
C LEU A 69 18.21 11.41 22.37
N LEU A 70 18.44 12.47 23.14
CA LEU A 70 19.73 13.16 23.20
C LEU A 70 20.67 12.46 24.18
N VAL A 71 21.95 12.36 23.83
CA VAL A 71 22.98 11.71 24.65
C VAL A 71 24.29 12.49 24.69
N ASP A 72 25.02 12.36 25.79
CA ASP A 72 26.41 12.83 25.90
C ASP A 72 27.40 11.87 25.21
N ALA A 73 28.70 12.20 25.27
CA ALA A 73 29.77 11.38 24.70
C ALA A 73 29.82 9.93 25.23
N ASN A 74 29.31 9.68 26.44
CA ASN A 74 29.26 8.35 27.06
C ASN A 74 27.95 7.61 26.76
N GLY A 75 27.02 8.23 26.03
CA GLY A 75 25.69 7.68 25.75
C GLY A 75 24.67 7.92 26.86
N ALA A 76 24.97 8.76 27.86
CA ALA A 76 24.03 9.10 28.92
C ALA A 76 23.00 10.13 28.42
N ARG A 77 21.72 9.95 28.79
CA ARG A 77 20.62 10.82 28.38
C ARG A 77 20.86 12.27 28.80
N LEU A 78 20.57 13.18 27.87
CA LEU A 78 20.47 14.62 28.10
C LEU A 78 19.03 15.08 27.92
N ASP A 79 18.58 16.02 28.75
CA ASP A 79 17.29 16.69 28.52
C ASP A 79 17.48 17.95 27.65
N ASP A 80 18.58 18.68 27.84
CA ASP A 80 18.98 19.83 27.02
C ASP A 80 20.39 19.60 26.45
N ALA A 81 20.56 19.81 25.14
CA ALA A 81 21.87 19.70 24.51
C ALA A 81 22.74 20.94 24.80
N PRO A 82 24.07 20.78 24.94
CA PRO A 82 24.98 21.93 25.05
C PRO A 82 24.96 22.77 23.76
N ILE A 83 24.51 24.03 23.85
CA ILE A 83 24.39 24.97 22.72
C ILE A 83 25.69 25.15 21.93
N LYS A 84 26.84 24.99 22.60
CA LYS A 84 28.17 25.05 21.97
C LYS A 84 28.47 23.90 21.01
N ILE A 85 27.69 22.81 21.06
CA ILE A 85 27.82 21.62 20.20
C ILE A 85 26.73 21.62 19.14
N VAL A 86 25.47 21.76 19.56
CA VAL A 86 24.29 21.83 18.69
C VAL A 86 23.33 22.91 19.17
N SER A 87 22.71 23.62 18.24
CA SER A 87 21.74 24.69 18.51
C SER A 87 20.63 24.66 17.48
N ASN A 88 19.47 25.24 17.82
CA ASN A 88 18.40 25.48 16.87
C ASN A 88 18.40 26.97 16.45
N PRO A 89 19.19 27.37 15.45
CA PRO A 89 19.36 28.78 15.09
C PRO A 89 18.10 29.43 14.52
N ALA A 90 17.11 28.63 14.08
CA ALA A 90 15.85 29.12 13.54
C ALA A 90 14.78 29.39 14.62
N ALA A 91 15.03 29.00 15.88
CA ALA A 91 14.09 29.21 16.99
C ALA A 91 14.50 30.39 17.87
N ASN A 92 13.52 30.98 18.55
CA ASN A 92 13.75 32.04 19.54
C ASN A 92 14.58 31.55 20.74
N ASP A 93 14.51 30.24 21.03
CA ASP A 93 15.37 29.56 22.00
C ASP A 93 16.32 28.62 21.24
N PRO A 94 17.64 28.88 21.27
CA PRO A 94 18.61 28.07 20.54
C PRO A 94 18.87 26.69 21.20
N THR A 95 18.29 26.42 22.37
CA THR A 95 18.47 25.15 23.10
C THR A 95 17.76 24.01 22.38
N VAL A 96 18.49 22.94 22.06
CA VAL A 96 17.90 21.70 21.53
C VAL A 96 17.46 20.83 22.69
N ARG A 97 16.15 20.65 22.86
CA ARG A 97 15.53 19.87 23.95
C ARG A 97 15.10 18.50 23.49
N ASN A 98 15.39 17.50 24.32
CA ASN A 98 15.08 16.11 24.04
C ASN A 98 13.57 15.91 23.85
N GLY A 99 13.19 15.28 22.74
CA GLY A 99 11.79 14.97 22.43
C GLY A 99 10.92 16.18 22.10
N LEU A 100 11.45 17.41 22.11
CA LEU A 100 10.72 18.60 21.70
C LEU A 100 11.31 19.21 20.44
N SER A 101 12.55 19.72 20.54
CA SER A 101 13.25 20.27 19.37
C SER A 101 13.54 19.20 18.33
N CYS A 102 13.74 17.95 18.77
CA CYS A 102 13.91 16.77 17.92
C CYS A 102 12.67 16.53 17.04
N ILE A 103 11.48 16.50 17.65
CA ILE A 103 10.21 16.34 16.94
C ILE A 103 10.00 17.49 15.95
N GLY A 104 10.22 18.73 16.39
CA GLY A 104 10.10 19.90 15.52
C GLY A 104 11.07 19.93 14.34
N CYS A 105 12.24 19.31 14.47
CA CYS A 105 13.16 19.14 13.35
C CYS A 105 12.75 18.00 12.41
N HIS A 106 12.06 16.97 12.92
CA HIS A 106 11.76 15.73 12.23
C HIS A 106 10.26 15.54 11.97
N THR A 107 9.50 16.63 11.79
CA THR A 107 8.05 16.61 11.58
C THR A 107 7.60 15.81 10.36
N GLN A 108 8.51 15.53 9.42
CA GLN A 108 8.27 14.72 8.23
C GLN A 108 9.06 13.41 8.20
N GLY A 109 9.75 13.06 9.29
CA GLY A 109 10.63 11.91 9.38
C GLY A 109 12.11 12.29 9.29
N MET A 110 12.92 11.38 8.74
CA MET A 110 14.37 11.58 8.66
C MET A 110 14.72 12.71 7.69
N LYS A 111 15.53 13.67 8.15
CA LYS A 111 16.06 14.73 7.29
C LYS A 111 17.01 14.15 6.24
N LYS A 112 16.98 14.72 5.04
CA LYS A 112 17.98 14.43 4.01
C LYS A 112 19.32 15.07 4.39
N PHE A 113 20.40 14.39 4.06
CA PHE A 113 21.77 14.86 4.23
C PHE A 113 22.64 14.26 3.13
N THR A 114 23.71 14.97 2.79
CA THR A 114 24.68 14.55 1.77
C THR A 114 25.98 14.15 2.47
N ASP A 115 26.49 12.95 2.17
CA ASP A 115 27.79 12.52 2.65
C ASP A 115 28.91 13.23 1.89
N SER A 116 29.82 13.84 2.65
CA SER A 116 31.03 14.50 2.14
C SER A 116 32.29 13.69 2.42
N VAL A 117 32.23 12.65 3.27
CA VAL A 117 33.42 11.91 3.71
C VAL A 117 33.82 10.82 2.71
N ARG A 118 32.88 10.13 2.06
CA ARG A 118 33.19 9.10 1.04
C ARG A 118 34.10 9.63 -0.05
N ALA A 119 33.79 10.80 -0.62
CA ALA A 119 34.61 11.39 -1.67
C ALA A 119 36.06 11.66 -1.22
N ALA A 120 36.27 12.06 0.05
CA ALA A 120 37.60 12.25 0.61
C ALA A 120 38.35 10.92 0.80
N ILE A 121 37.66 9.86 1.23
CA ILE A 121 38.24 8.51 1.34
C ILE A 121 38.66 7.97 -0.04
N GLU A 122 37.83 8.19 -1.06
CA GLU A 122 38.11 7.74 -2.42
C GLU A 122 39.35 8.41 -3.00
N GLN A 123 39.52 9.72 -2.75
CA GLN A 123 40.64 10.54 -3.24
C GLN A 123 41.98 10.29 -2.51
N ASP A 124 41.96 9.69 -1.31
CA ASP A 124 43.20 9.36 -0.59
C ASP A 124 43.72 7.98 -1.00
N ASP A 125 44.83 7.96 -1.74
CA ASP A 125 45.43 6.71 -2.24
C ASP A 125 46.08 5.87 -1.13
N ASN A 126 46.50 6.48 -0.01
CA ASN A 126 47.21 5.78 1.07
C ASN A 126 46.85 6.33 2.46
N PRO A 127 45.59 6.19 2.89
CA PRO A 127 45.13 6.74 4.15
C PRO A 127 45.74 5.99 5.35
N PRO A 128 45.86 6.64 6.53
CA PRO A 128 46.34 6.01 7.77
C PRO A 128 45.32 5.04 8.41
N TYR A 129 44.23 4.72 7.71
CA TYR A 129 43.12 3.86 8.15
C TYR A 129 42.76 2.85 7.06
N ASN A 130 41.99 1.80 7.42
CA ASN A 130 41.57 0.79 6.44
C ASN A 130 40.53 1.38 5.46
N LYS A 131 40.99 1.73 4.25
CA LYS A 131 40.17 2.33 3.17
C LYS A 131 38.95 1.48 2.80
N GLU A 132 39.14 0.16 2.64
CA GLU A 132 38.05 -0.75 2.26
C GLU A 132 36.97 -0.86 3.36
N HIS A 133 37.38 -0.86 4.63
CA HIS A 133 36.44 -0.82 5.74
C HIS A 133 35.68 0.51 5.79
N ALA A 134 36.36 1.64 5.57
CA ALA A 134 35.72 2.94 5.53
C ALA A 134 34.70 3.05 4.39
N LEU A 135 35.04 2.62 3.17
CA LEU A 135 34.11 2.64 2.02
C LEU A 135 32.89 1.72 2.18
N ARG A 136 33.00 0.65 2.97
CA ARG A 136 31.84 -0.19 3.33
C ARG A 136 30.91 0.48 4.33
N LEU A 137 31.45 1.32 5.23
CA LEU A 137 30.66 2.07 6.20
C LEU A 137 30.02 3.31 5.59
N TYR A 138 30.70 4.01 4.68
CA TYR A 138 30.22 5.18 3.96
C TYR A 138 29.77 4.80 2.54
N PRO A 139 28.52 4.32 2.34
CA PRO A 139 28.05 3.85 1.04
C PRO A 139 27.84 4.99 0.05
N GLU A 140 27.55 4.65 -1.20
CA GLU A 140 27.08 5.61 -2.22
C GLU A 140 25.86 6.42 -1.74
N GLN A 141 25.79 7.69 -2.15
CA GLN A 141 24.71 8.59 -1.73
C GLN A 141 23.31 8.06 -2.11
N SER A 142 23.17 7.41 -3.26
CA SER A 142 21.90 6.80 -3.70
C SER A 142 21.38 5.74 -2.74
N VAL A 143 22.29 5.00 -2.07
CA VAL A 143 21.93 4.01 -1.05
C VAL A 143 21.44 4.70 0.21
N LEU A 144 22.12 5.76 0.66
CA LEU A 144 21.68 6.57 1.80
C LEU A 144 20.31 7.20 1.55
N ASP A 145 20.10 7.79 0.36
CA ASP A 145 18.84 8.42 -0.02
C ASP A 145 17.68 7.42 -0.01
N ALA A 146 17.90 6.21 -0.54
CA ALA A 146 16.90 5.14 -0.50
C ALA A 146 16.56 4.70 0.94
N LEU A 147 17.57 4.61 1.82
CA LEU A 147 17.37 4.25 3.22
C LEU A 147 16.64 5.34 4.01
N VAL A 148 16.99 6.61 3.80
CA VAL A 148 16.29 7.76 4.40
C VAL A 148 14.85 7.82 3.91
N ALA A 149 14.61 7.67 2.60
CA ALA A 149 13.27 7.65 2.03
C ALA A 149 12.40 6.53 2.62
N LYS A 150 12.96 5.32 2.74
CA LYS A 150 12.27 4.17 3.34
C LYS A 150 11.82 4.44 4.78
N ASP A 151 12.70 4.98 5.62
CA ASP A 151 12.39 5.25 7.02
C ASP A 151 11.43 6.45 7.18
N THR A 152 11.51 7.43 6.29
CA THR A 152 10.59 8.58 6.22
C THR A 152 9.18 8.15 5.82
N VAL A 153 9.03 7.33 4.78
CA VAL A 153 7.71 6.79 4.37
C VAL A 153 7.07 6.00 5.51
N ARG A 154 7.84 5.18 6.23
CA ARG A 154 7.34 4.42 7.39
C ARG A 154 6.73 5.33 8.46
N PHE A 155 7.43 6.43 8.78
CA PHE A 155 6.96 7.40 9.77
C PHE A 155 5.71 8.15 9.30
N GLN A 156 5.67 8.57 8.04
CA GLN A 156 4.52 9.27 7.46
C GLN A 156 3.26 8.39 7.45
N GLN A 157 3.37 7.10 7.10
CA GLN A 157 2.26 6.15 7.17
C GLN A 157 1.74 5.95 8.60
N ALA A 158 2.61 5.99 9.60
CA ALA A 158 2.20 5.90 10.99
C ALA A 158 1.47 7.16 11.46
N LEU A 159 1.89 8.34 10.99
CA LEU A 159 1.20 9.60 11.23
C LEU A 159 -0.20 9.64 10.57
N GLU A 160 -0.35 9.07 9.38
CA GLU A 160 -1.66 8.95 8.72
C GLU A 160 -2.63 8.09 9.53
N LYS A 161 -2.15 6.98 10.12
CA LYS A 161 -2.98 6.05 10.91
C LYS A 161 -3.53 6.64 12.22
N ILE A 162 -2.89 7.65 12.80
CA ILE A 162 -3.28 8.22 14.10
C ILE A 162 -4.36 9.31 13.98
N GLY A 163 -4.92 9.55 12.79
CA GLY A 163 -6.08 10.43 12.64
C GLY A 163 -5.80 11.92 12.92
N GLY A 164 -4.54 12.37 12.79
CA GLY A 164 -4.27 13.81 12.61
C GLY A 164 -5.05 14.32 11.39
N PRO A 165 -5.34 15.63 11.25
CA PRO A 165 -6.48 16.23 10.51
C PRO A 165 -6.59 15.92 8.99
N PHE A 166 -6.66 14.64 8.64
CA PHE A 166 -6.46 14.07 7.32
C PHE A 166 -7.35 12.87 7.03
N ALA A 167 -8.38 12.63 7.84
CA ALA A 167 -9.47 11.74 7.46
C ALA A 167 -10.73 12.58 7.25
N ASP A 168 -11.17 12.61 5.99
CA ASP A 168 -12.56 12.84 5.57
C ASP A 168 -13.09 14.25 5.27
N ASP A 169 -12.27 15.11 4.65
CA ASP A 169 -12.83 16.24 3.88
C ASP A 169 -11.90 16.63 2.72
N THR A 170 -12.26 16.20 1.52
CA THR A 170 -11.55 16.49 0.26
C THR A 170 -11.45 17.99 -0.07
N SER A 171 -12.11 18.87 0.68
CA SER A 171 -11.96 20.33 0.54
C SER A 171 -10.84 20.92 1.42
N ARG A 172 -10.35 20.21 2.45
CA ARG A 172 -9.34 20.73 3.40
C ARG A 172 -7.89 20.41 3.04
N GLN A 173 -7.64 19.47 2.14
CA GLN A 173 -6.29 18.92 1.93
C GLN A 173 -5.30 19.80 1.15
N ARG A 174 -5.69 20.98 0.69
CA ARG A 174 -4.89 21.69 -0.32
C ARG A 174 -4.40 23.08 0.12
N PHE A 175 -4.43 23.41 1.42
CA PHE A 175 -4.01 24.73 1.96
C PHE A 175 -3.01 24.70 3.13
N PHE A 176 -2.61 23.53 3.63
CA PHE A 176 -1.59 23.47 4.68
C PHE A 176 -0.20 23.36 4.06
N LYS A 177 0.69 24.31 4.40
CA LYS A 177 2.11 24.29 4.00
C LYS A 177 2.72 22.92 4.28
N GLN A 178 3.63 22.50 3.41
CA GLN A 178 4.45 21.28 3.49
C GLN A 178 5.38 21.21 4.73
N HIS A 179 4.98 21.66 5.93
CA HIS A 179 5.84 21.70 7.13
C HIS A 179 5.16 21.24 8.45
N GLU A 180 3.86 20.92 8.48
CA GLU A 180 3.11 20.77 9.75
C GLU A 180 2.36 19.43 9.90
N ASN A 181 3.08 18.31 9.74
CA ASN A 181 2.47 16.97 9.76
C ASN A 181 2.54 16.26 11.13
N GLU A 182 3.16 16.85 12.16
CA GLU A 182 3.35 16.21 13.47
C GLU A 182 2.57 16.97 14.59
N PRO A 183 1.69 16.28 15.35
CA PRO A 183 0.75 16.94 16.26
C PRO A 183 1.36 17.45 17.58
N VAL A 184 2.43 16.83 18.09
CA VAL A 184 3.04 17.20 19.38
C VAL A 184 3.75 18.55 19.28
N GLN A 185 4.52 18.77 18.21
CA GLN A 185 5.18 20.05 17.96
C GLN A 185 4.15 21.16 17.78
N ARG A 186 3.07 20.89 17.02
CA ARG A 186 1.99 21.86 16.83
C ARG A 186 1.30 22.21 18.14
N PHE A 187 0.99 21.22 18.97
CA PHE A 187 0.43 21.46 20.29
C PHE A 187 1.36 22.30 21.16
N HIS A 188 2.67 22.01 21.12
CA HIS A 188 3.65 22.80 21.83
C HIS A 188 3.70 24.25 21.35
N GLU A 189 3.74 24.48 20.03
CA GLU A 189 3.76 25.84 19.46
C GLU A 189 2.51 26.62 19.83
N LEU A 190 1.33 26.00 19.75
CA LEU A 190 0.07 26.58 20.22
C LEU A 190 0.12 26.87 21.73
N PHE A 191 0.62 25.94 22.54
CA PHE A 191 0.77 26.14 23.97
C PHE A 191 1.71 27.30 24.30
N GLN A 192 2.78 27.52 23.53
CA GLN A 192 3.73 28.61 23.76
C GLN A 192 3.21 30.00 23.37
N THR A 193 2.05 30.08 22.70
CA THR A 193 1.46 31.38 22.35
C THR A 193 1.09 32.21 23.59
N PRO A 194 1.14 33.55 23.50
CA PRO A 194 0.65 34.43 24.56
C PRO A 194 -0.78 34.09 24.97
N LEU A 195 -1.05 34.13 26.27
CA LEU A 195 -2.38 33.93 26.84
C LEU A 195 -3.17 35.23 26.75
N ASP A 196 -4.36 35.17 26.17
CA ASP A 196 -5.38 36.20 26.34
C ASP A 196 -6.14 36.02 27.67
N ALA A 197 -7.06 36.95 27.94
CA ALA A 197 -7.85 36.95 29.17
C ALA A 197 -8.62 35.64 29.40
N SER A 198 -9.18 35.07 28.33
CA SER A 198 -10.01 33.87 28.40
C SER A 198 -9.18 32.64 28.74
N HIS A 199 -8.05 32.46 28.07
CA HIS A 199 -7.15 31.34 28.32
C HIS A 199 -6.47 31.45 29.70
N ALA A 200 -6.12 32.66 30.12
CA ALA A 200 -5.55 32.90 31.44
C ALA A 200 -6.56 32.63 32.57
N ALA A 201 -7.82 33.01 32.38
CA ALA A 201 -8.91 32.73 33.33
C ALA A 201 -9.18 31.23 33.44
N ALA A 202 -9.25 30.53 32.30
CA ALA A 202 -9.41 29.09 32.25
C ALA A 202 -8.25 28.36 32.96
N ALA A 203 -7.01 28.82 32.79
CA ALA A 203 -5.83 28.23 33.43
C ALA A 203 -5.85 28.31 34.98
N VAL A 204 -6.65 29.22 35.56
CA VAL A 204 -6.86 29.32 37.02
C VAL A 204 -8.26 28.82 37.46
N GLY A 205 -9.03 28.23 36.55
CA GLY A 205 -10.36 27.69 36.82
C GLY A 205 -11.43 28.75 37.12
N LEU A 206 -11.33 29.92 36.50
CA LEU A 206 -12.29 31.01 36.65
C LEU A 206 -12.92 31.40 35.31
N GLU A 207 -14.15 31.91 35.38
CA GLU A 207 -14.78 32.61 34.26
C GLU A 207 -13.98 33.87 33.87
N THR A 208 -13.93 34.19 32.57
CA THR A 208 -13.12 35.31 32.05
C THR A 208 -13.38 36.62 32.78
N GLU A 209 -14.65 37.04 32.91
CA GLU A 209 -14.98 38.29 33.62
C GLU A 209 -14.76 38.20 35.14
N ALA A 210 -14.89 37.01 35.75
CA ALA A 210 -14.59 36.83 37.16
C ALA A 210 -13.08 37.03 37.40
N PHE A 211 -12.24 36.46 36.54
CA PHE A 211 -10.79 36.63 36.58
C PHE A 211 -10.37 38.07 36.29
N LEU A 212 -10.94 38.71 35.27
CA LEU A 212 -10.68 40.13 34.97
C LEU A 212 -11.10 41.04 36.13
N THR A 213 -12.21 40.73 36.81
CA THR A 213 -12.64 41.44 38.02
C THR A 213 -11.61 41.28 39.15
N GLN A 214 -11.08 40.07 39.37
CA GLN A 214 -9.99 39.85 40.32
C GLN A 214 -8.75 40.68 39.96
N ILE A 215 -8.37 40.77 38.68
CA ILE A 215 -7.25 41.62 38.23
C ILE A 215 -7.56 43.10 38.48
N ARG A 216 -8.79 43.58 38.21
CA ARG A 216 -9.22 44.96 38.47
C ARG A 216 -9.18 45.31 39.96
N GLU A 217 -9.47 44.36 40.84
CA GLU A 217 -9.57 44.59 42.29
C GLU A 217 -8.26 44.38 43.04
N LYS A 218 -7.46 43.38 42.64
CA LYS A 218 -6.28 42.95 43.41
C LYS A 218 -5.00 43.57 42.86
N GLN A 219 -4.41 44.45 43.65
CA GLN A 219 -3.15 45.12 43.29
C GLN A 219 -2.00 44.12 43.06
N HIS A 220 -1.99 42.98 43.77
CA HIS A 220 -0.97 41.95 43.58
C HIS A 220 -1.02 41.33 42.18
N LEU A 221 -2.20 41.08 41.62
CA LEU A 221 -2.36 40.57 40.24
C LEU A 221 -1.95 41.62 39.19
N LYS A 222 -2.23 42.91 39.45
CA LYS A 222 -1.76 44.00 38.59
C LYS A 222 -0.23 44.11 38.58
N ASN A 223 0.40 43.94 39.75
CA ASN A 223 1.86 43.99 39.88
C ASN A 223 2.57 42.84 39.14
N LEU A 224 1.88 41.74 38.86
CA LEU A 224 2.35 40.65 37.99
C LEU A 224 2.21 40.95 36.49
N GLY A 225 1.77 42.16 36.13
CA GLY A 225 1.59 42.59 34.74
C GLY A 225 0.30 42.10 34.09
N LEU A 226 -0.61 41.47 34.84
CA LEU A 226 -1.86 40.92 34.29
C LEU A 226 -2.88 42.00 33.91
N GLN A 227 -2.63 43.27 34.25
CA GLN A 227 -3.45 44.40 33.81
C GLN A 227 -3.63 44.42 32.29
N THR A 228 -2.62 43.98 31.53
CA THR A 228 -2.69 43.97 30.07
C THR A 228 -3.86 43.13 29.56
N LEU A 229 -4.25 42.08 30.29
CA LEU A 229 -5.39 41.21 29.94
C LEU A 229 -6.75 41.91 30.03
N ILE A 230 -6.85 43.07 30.69
CA ILE A 230 -8.10 43.84 30.77
C ILE A 230 -8.44 44.47 29.41
N ASP A 231 -7.44 44.73 28.57
CA ASP A 231 -7.65 45.29 27.24
C ASP A 231 -8.16 44.21 26.27
N VAL A 232 -9.02 44.59 25.31
CA VAL A 232 -9.70 43.65 24.39
C VAL A 232 -8.75 42.78 23.55
N ASN A 233 -7.53 43.27 23.26
CA ASN A 233 -6.46 42.52 22.59
C ASN A 233 -5.26 42.24 23.51
N GLY A 234 -5.50 42.34 24.81
CA GLY A 234 -4.53 42.16 25.86
C GLY A 234 -4.00 40.73 25.92
N THR A 235 -2.69 40.57 25.95
CA THR A 235 -2.06 39.26 26.16
C THR A 235 -0.96 39.33 27.21
N VAL A 236 -0.65 38.18 27.78
CA VAL A 236 0.52 37.94 28.63
C VAL A 236 1.33 36.81 28.01
N LYS A 237 2.64 36.99 27.89
CA LYS A 237 3.50 35.95 27.34
C LYS A 237 3.46 34.69 28.21
N ARG A 238 3.49 33.51 27.58
CA ARG A 238 3.37 32.21 28.25
C ARG A 238 4.45 31.98 29.29
N ASP A 239 5.68 32.41 29.03
CA ASP A 239 6.82 32.30 29.96
C ASP A 239 6.61 33.13 31.23
N ALA A 240 6.16 34.37 31.09
CA ALA A 240 5.84 35.26 32.20
C ALA A 240 4.66 34.73 33.02
N TRP A 241 3.62 34.18 32.36
CA TRP A 241 2.51 33.52 33.05
C TRP A 241 2.98 32.30 33.84
N THR A 242 3.70 31.39 33.20
CA THR A 242 4.14 30.12 33.81
C THR A 242 5.09 30.36 34.99
N SER A 243 6.02 31.32 34.85
CA SER A 243 6.99 31.65 35.89
C SER A 243 6.38 32.33 37.12
N ASN A 244 5.21 32.96 36.98
CA ASN A 244 4.51 33.64 38.06
C ASN A 244 3.22 32.93 38.47
N PHE A 245 2.96 31.73 37.94
CA PHE A 245 1.66 31.07 38.10
C PHE A 245 1.32 30.82 39.58
N ASP A 246 2.30 30.43 40.37
CA ASP A 246 2.20 30.27 41.82
C ASP A 246 1.78 31.57 42.54
N GLN A 247 2.37 32.70 42.14
CA GLN A 247 2.03 34.03 42.65
C GLN A 247 0.64 34.49 42.19
N VAL A 248 0.23 34.14 40.96
CA VAL A 248 -1.13 34.38 40.46
C VAL A 248 -2.15 33.63 41.31
N ILE A 249 -1.95 32.33 41.55
CA ILE A 249 -2.83 31.52 42.41
C ILE A 249 -2.83 32.04 43.86
N SER A 250 -1.67 32.39 44.40
CA SER A 250 -1.56 32.94 45.76
C SER A 250 -2.32 34.28 45.89
N ALA A 251 -2.22 35.15 44.90
CA ALA A 251 -2.94 36.43 44.88
C ALA A 251 -4.46 36.26 44.69
N LEU A 252 -4.88 35.27 43.91
CA LEU A 252 -6.29 34.88 43.81
C LEU A 252 -6.84 34.36 45.15
N ASN A 253 -5.99 33.78 46.01
CA ASN A 253 -6.37 33.24 47.32
C ASN A 253 -6.16 34.17 48.53
N THR A 254 -5.58 35.36 48.37
CA THR A 254 -5.48 36.34 49.48
C THR A 254 -6.84 37.01 49.77
N PRO A 255 -7.36 36.94 51.01
CA PRO A 255 -8.63 37.56 51.36
C PRO A 255 -8.41 39.04 51.70
N ASP A 256 -8.96 39.94 50.89
CA ASP A 256 -9.23 41.32 51.30
C ASP A 256 -10.72 41.60 51.15
N SER A 257 -11.29 42.13 52.21
CA SER A 257 -12.72 42.16 52.52
C SER A 257 -13.50 43.09 51.60
N THR A 258 -14.38 42.52 50.76
CA THR A 258 -15.86 42.63 50.81
C THR A 258 -16.40 41.99 49.53
N LEU A 259 -16.87 40.75 49.63
CA LEU A 259 -17.53 40.05 48.53
C LEU A 259 -18.92 40.69 48.27
N PRO A 260 -19.28 41.03 47.03
CA PRO A 260 -20.68 41.18 46.64
C PRO A 260 -21.41 39.84 46.79
N PRO A 261 -22.76 39.82 46.79
CA PRO A 261 -23.51 38.62 47.10
C PRO A 261 -23.12 37.51 46.14
N VAL A 262 -22.69 36.37 46.68
CA VAL A 262 -22.60 35.11 45.95
C VAL A 262 -23.98 34.90 45.33
N VAL A 263 -24.06 34.98 44.01
CA VAL A 263 -25.19 34.45 43.27
C VAL A 263 -25.23 32.97 43.63
N GLN A 264 -26.21 32.59 44.44
CA GLN A 264 -26.48 31.18 44.70
C GLN A 264 -26.65 30.52 43.33
N ARG A 265 -25.75 29.60 42.98
CA ARG A 265 -26.08 28.55 42.01
C ARG A 265 -27.40 27.96 42.48
N PRO A 266 -28.39 27.74 41.60
CA PRO A 266 -29.57 26.99 41.98
C PRO A 266 -29.10 25.67 42.59
N GLU A 267 -29.62 25.33 43.77
CA GLU A 267 -29.38 24.02 44.39
C GLU A 267 -29.70 22.93 43.35
N LEU A 268 -28.65 22.34 42.77
CA LEU A 268 -28.78 21.09 42.04
C LEU A 268 -29.09 20.03 43.09
N ILE A 269 -30.35 19.64 43.16
CA ILE A 269 -30.78 18.46 43.90
C ILE A 269 -30.00 17.26 43.31
N PRO A 270 -29.11 16.60 44.06
CA PRO A 270 -28.36 15.45 43.54
C PRO A 270 -29.33 14.38 43.04
N GLY A 271 -29.16 13.96 41.78
CA GLY A 271 -30.02 12.94 41.15
C GLY A 271 -31.29 13.46 40.47
N LYS A 272 -31.47 14.78 40.28
CA LYS A 272 -32.57 15.28 39.44
C LYS A 272 -32.32 14.94 37.97
N SER A 273 -33.24 14.19 37.37
CA SER A 273 -33.22 13.87 35.93
C SER A 273 -33.40 15.14 35.10
N ALA A 274 -32.62 15.27 34.03
CA ALA A 274 -32.91 16.17 32.93
C ALA A 274 -34.17 15.65 32.21
N ASP A 275 -35.04 16.57 31.81
CA ASP A 275 -36.20 16.27 30.97
C ASP A 275 -35.78 16.40 29.51
N ILE A 276 -35.74 15.28 28.79
CA ILE A 276 -35.33 15.21 27.38
C ILE A 276 -36.43 14.43 26.66
N PRO A 277 -37.52 15.10 26.23
CA PRO A 277 -38.73 14.45 25.73
C PRO A 277 -38.53 13.78 24.37
N ASP A 278 -37.59 14.27 23.56
CA ASP A 278 -37.25 13.65 22.28
C ASP A 278 -36.38 12.40 22.50
N PRO A 279 -36.87 11.20 22.13
CA PRO A 279 -36.15 9.96 22.38
C PRO A 279 -34.84 9.86 21.58
N ASN A 280 -34.77 10.49 20.40
CA ASN A 280 -33.58 10.47 19.55
C ASN A 280 -32.51 11.42 20.07
N LEU A 281 -32.90 12.60 20.57
CA LEU A 281 -32.00 13.49 21.29
C LEU A 281 -31.49 12.84 22.58
N ARG A 282 -32.38 12.21 23.34
CA ARG A 282 -32.02 11.47 24.55
C ARG A 282 -31.02 10.36 24.24
N ALA A 283 -31.23 9.61 23.16
CA ALA A 283 -30.31 8.57 22.71
C ALA A 283 -28.93 9.14 22.33
N ALA A 284 -28.89 10.24 21.57
CA ALA A 284 -27.64 10.90 21.19
C ALA A 284 -26.84 11.39 22.41
N ILE A 285 -27.54 11.94 23.40
CA ILE A 285 -26.92 12.34 24.67
C ILE A 285 -26.43 11.12 25.46
N ALA A 286 -27.23 10.05 25.54
CA ALA A 286 -26.86 8.84 26.24
C ALA A 286 -25.61 8.18 25.65
N GLU A 287 -25.49 8.11 24.33
CA GLU A 287 -24.29 7.65 23.61
C GLU A 287 -23.08 8.52 23.95
N THR A 288 -23.23 9.84 23.90
CA THR A 288 -22.14 10.78 24.22
C THR A 288 -21.66 10.62 25.67
N LEU A 289 -22.55 10.23 26.57
CA LEU A 289 -22.25 9.96 27.99
C LEU A 289 -21.82 8.50 28.24
N GLU A 290 -21.66 7.67 27.21
CA GLU A 290 -21.32 6.24 27.30
C GLU A 290 -22.35 5.41 28.11
N LYS A 291 -23.64 5.76 28.01
CA LYS A 291 -24.77 5.10 28.70
C LYS A 291 -25.64 4.23 27.77
N GLU A 292 -25.07 3.77 26.66
CA GLU A 292 -25.77 2.94 25.67
C GLU A 292 -26.33 1.63 26.26
N GLY A 293 -27.50 1.20 25.79
CA GLY A 293 -28.16 -0.02 26.27
C GLY A 293 -28.83 0.10 27.64
N THR A 294 -28.84 1.30 28.25
CA THR A 294 -29.53 1.60 29.50
C THR A 294 -30.75 2.50 29.26
N ASP A 295 -31.71 2.02 28.48
CA ASP A 295 -32.89 2.80 28.06
C ASP A 295 -33.71 3.40 29.21
N THR A 296 -33.53 2.90 30.44
CA THR A 296 -34.23 3.34 31.65
C THR A 296 -33.37 4.14 32.64
N ALA A 297 -32.06 4.28 32.42
CA ALA A 297 -31.22 5.05 33.32
C ALA A 297 -31.48 6.56 33.16
N PRO A 298 -31.72 7.32 34.25
CA PRO A 298 -31.91 8.76 34.15
C PRO A 298 -30.61 9.43 33.69
N ILE A 299 -30.73 10.39 32.77
CA ILE A 299 -29.68 11.37 32.47
C ILE A 299 -29.89 12.50 33.46
N THR A 300 -28.90 12.78 34.30
CA THR A 300 -28.99 13.80 35.36
C THR A 300 -28.57 15.17 34.84
N LEU A 301 -29.05 16.23 35.50
CA LEU A 301 -28.60 17.59 35.19
C LEU A 301 -27.08 17.77 35.35
N GLU A 302 -26.45 17.05 36.28
CA GLU A 302 -25.00 17.08 36.47
C GLU A 302 -24.26 16.47 35.27
N GLU A 303 -24.72 15.32 34.79
CA GLU A 303 -24.18 14.68 33.58
C GLU A 303 -24.33 15.58 32.35
N MET A 304 -25.47 16.28 32.20
CA MET A 304 -25.66 17.26 31.13
C MET A 304 -24.57 18.34 31.12
N THR A 305 -24.13 18.81 32.30
CA THR A 305 -23.06 19.82 32.39
C THR A 305 -21.68 19.31 31.98
N THR A 306 -21.49 18.00 31.81
CA THR A 306 -20.21 17.43 31.35
C THR A 306 -20.06 17.44 29.83
N LEU A 307 -21.16 17.64 29.10
CA LEU A 307 -21.15 17.67 27.64
C LEU A 307 -20.43 18.92 27.13
N THR A 308 -19.34 18.72 26.39
CA THR A 308 -18.61 19.76 25.66
C THR A 308 -18.83 19.68 24.14
N THR A 309 -19.20 18.50 23.64
CA THR A 309 -19.53 18.27 22.23
C THR A 309 -20.72 17.33 22.14
N LEU A 310 -21.65 17.60 21.22
CA LEU A 310 -22.78 16.71 20.94
C LEU A 310 -22.93 16.53 19.42
N ARG A 311 -22.86 15.28 18.96
CA ARG A 311 -23.12 14.89 17.57
C ARG A 311 -24.47 14.18 17.46
N ALA A 312 -25.42 14.86 16.84
CA ALA A 312 -26.82 14.45 16.82
C ALA A 312 -27.46 14.63 15.43
N GLY A 313 -26.68 14.67 14.35
CA GLY A 313 -27.20 14.84 13.00
C GLY A 313 -27.88 13.58 12.43
N ASN A 314 -28.82 13.76 11.50
CA ASN A 314 -29.56 12.71 10.78
C ASN A 314 -30.25 11.68 11.69
N ARG A 315 -30.93 12.15 12.74
CA ARG A 315 -31.50 11.31 13.80
C ARG A 315 -33.01 11.46 13.98
N ASP A 316 -33.70 12.15 13.08
CA ASP A 316 -35.13 12.49 13.20
C ASP A 316 -35.47 13.18 14.54
N ILE A 317 -34.55 14.01 15.03
CA ILE A 317 -34.76 14.83 16.25
C ILE A 317 -35.70 15.97 15.90
N LYS A 318 -36.73 16.19 16.71
CA LYS A 318 -37.77 17.21 16.50
C LYS A 318 -37.74 18.29 17.58
N ASP A 319 -37.34 17.91 18.79
CA ASP A 319 -37.38 18.79 19.95
C ASP A 319 -36.01 18.81 20.66
N LEU A 320 -35.46 20.01 20.83
CA LEU A 320 -34.18 20.24 21.51
C LEU A 320 -34.32 20.43 23.02
N THR A 321 -35.53 20.35 23.57
CA THR A 321 -35.78 20.50 25.01
C THR A 321 -34.90 19.57 25.83
N GLY A 322 -34.29 20.13 26.88
CA GLY A 322 -33.32 19.47 27.75
C GLY A 322 -31.88 19.87 27.45
N ILE A 323 -31.56 20.26 26.20
CA ILE A 323 -30.19 20.67 25.83
C ILE A 323 -29.74 21.96 26.53
N GLU A 324 -30.67 22.82 26.97
CA GLU A 324 -30.37 24.05 27.72
C GLU A 324 -29.61 23.78 29.04
N HIS A 325 -29.59 22.52 29.50
CA HIS A 325 -28.84 22.08 30.67
C HIS A 325 -27.38 21.70 30.36
N ALA A 326 -27.01 21.56 29.09
CA ALA A 326 -25.63 21.32 28.64
C ALA A 326 -24.81 22.62 28.60
N ILE A 327 -24.74 23.32 29.73
CA ILE A 327 -24.20 24.69 29.81
C ILE A 327 -22.71 24.83 29.42
N ASN A 328 -21.95 23.74 29.38
CA ASN A 328 -20.54 23.71 28.98
C ASN A 328 -20.36 23.23 27.53
N LEU A 329 -21.45 23.11 26.77
CA LEU A 329 -21.40 22.67 25.37
C LEU A 329 -20.68 23.72 24.51
N GLU A 330 -19.62 23.29 23.84
CA GLU A 330 -18.79 24.10 22.94
C GLU A 330 -19.12 23.83 21.47
N GLU A 331 -19.45 22.59 21.10
CA GLU A 331 -19.77 22.22 19.72
C GLU A 331 -21.06 21.39 19.63
N LEU A 332 -21.96 21.81 18.73
CA LEU A 332 -23.25 21.15 18.50
C LEU A 332 -23.46 20.86 17.01
N TRP A 333 -23.74 19.59 16.69
CA TRP A 333 -24.02 19.12 15.33
C TRP A 333 -25.43 18.51 15.28
N ILE A 334 -26.39 19.22 14.70
CA ILE A 334 -27.81 18.86 14.68
C ILE A 334 -28.41 18.80 13.27
N SER A 335 -27.57 18.82 12.25
CA SER A 335 -27.98 18.84 10.84
C SER A 335 -28.82 17.64 10.40
N GLY A 336 -29.67 17.82 9.38
CA GLY A 336 -30.51 16.75 8.83
C GLY A 336 -31.61 16.27 9.79
N ASN A 337 -32.05 17.15 10.69
CA ASN A 337 -33.14 16.88 11.63
C ASN A 337 -34.31 17.86 11.40
N PRO A 338 -35.57 17.43 11.56
CA PRO A 338 -36.76 18.28 11.42
C PRO A 338 -37.00 19.19 12.65
N ILE A 339 -35.96 19.86 13.14
CA ILE A 339 -36.06 20.82 14.25
C ILE A 339 -36.47 22.18 13.68
N THR A 340 -37.47 22.80 14.28
CA THR A 340 -37.97 24.14 13.91
C THR A 340 -37.71 25.19 15.00
N ASN A 341 -37.41 24.76 16.23
CA ASN A 341 -37.29 25.64 17.40
C ASN A 341 -35.88 25.57 18.02
N LEU A 342 -35.13 26.67 17.93
CA LEU A 342 -33.80 26.80 18.53
C LEU A 342 -33.80 27.43 19.92
N SER A 343 -34.95 27.74 20.51
CA SER A 343 -35.04 28.39 21.84
C SER A 343 -34.21 27.71 22.93
N PRO A 344 -34.11 26.36 23.00
CA PRO A 344 -33.26 25.69 23.99
C PRO A 344 -31.77 26.08 23.90
N LEU A 345 -31.29 26.54 22.74
CA LEU A 345 -29.89 26.93 22.55
C LEU A 345 -29.55 28.30 23.16
N ALA A 346 -30.54 29.16 23.43
CA ALA A 346 -30.32 30.56 23.79
C ALA A 346 -29.46 30.77 25.06
N THR A 347 -29.35 29.75 25.90
CA THR A 347 -28.59 29.80 27.17
C THR A 347 -27.18 29.22 27.06
N LEU A 348 -26.83 28.58 25.94
CA LEU A 348 -25.57 27.86 25.73
C LEU A 348 -24.44 28.79 25.32
N LYS A 349 -24.14 29.77 26.18
CA LYS A 349 -23.19 30.86 25.87
C LYS A 349 -21.75 30.40 25.63
N ASN A 350 -21.40 29.18 26.00
CA ASN A 350 -20.09 28.59 25.75
C ASN A 350 -19.96 27.98 24.34
N LEU A 351 -21.03 27.99 23.55
CA LEU A 351 -21.02 27.44 22.21
C LEU A 351 -20.05 28.21 21.30
N ILE A 352 -19.08 27.48 20.77
CA ILE A 352 -18.06 27.91 19.81
C ILE A 352 -18.49 27.54 18.39
N GLY A 353 -19.25 26.46 18.25
CA GLY A 353 -19.58 25.84 16.97
C GLY A 353 -21.00 25.30 16.86
N LEU A 354 -21.67 25.63 15.76
CA LEU A 354 -23.01 25.12 15.45
C LEU A 354 -23.13 24.68 13.98
N ALA A 355 -23.41 23.40 13.77
CA ALA A 355 -23.84 22.86 12.47
C ALA A 355 -25.34 22.56 12.53
N ALA A 356 -26.11 23.30 11.73
CA ALA A 356 -27.57 23.26 11.69
C ALA A 356 -28.06 23.43 10.24
N TRP A 357 -27.69 22.48 9.38
CA TRP A 357 -28.00 22.49 7.95
C TRP A 357 -29.01 21.40 7.57
N ASP A 358 -29.69 21.59 6.43
CA ASP A 358 -30.86 20.80 6.00
C ASP A 358 -31.94 20.74 7.10
N MET A 359 -32.39 21.91 7.55
CA MET A 359 -33.38 22.07 8.63
C MET A 359 -34.48 23.06 8.21
N ASP A 360 -35.64 22.99 8.87
CA ASP A 360 -36.79 23.88 8.63
C ASP A 360 -36.86 24.98 9.70
N ILE A 361 -35.72 25.64 9.94
CA ILE A 361 -35.58 26.71 10.95
C ILE A 361 -35.84 28.07 10.29
N GLU A 362 -36.87 28.77 10.77
CA GLU A 362 -37.16 30.15 10.35
C GLU A 362 -36.65 31.21 11.36
N ASP A 363 -36.66 30.88 12.66
CA ASP A 363 -36.32 31.82 13.74
C ASP A 363 -34.92 31.58 14.31
N PHE A 364 -33.99 32.46 13.97
CA PHE A 364 -32.60 32.47 14.47
C PHE A 364 -32.39 33.41 15.65
N SER A 365 -33.42 34.08 16.16
CA SER A 365 -33.32 34.96 17.33
C SER A 365 -32.66 34.30 18.56
N PRO A 366 -32.81 32.99 18.83
CA PRO A 366 -32.11 32.33 19.93
C PRO A 366 -30.58 32.36 19.81
N LEU A 367 -30.03 32.56 18.61
CA LEU A 367 -28.58 32.59 18.40
C LEU A 367 -27.95 33.94 18.78
N ALA A 368 -28.73 35.01 18.92
CA ALA A 368 -28.21 36.38 19.06
C ALA A 368 -27.29 36.59 20.29
N GLU A 369 -27.49 35.80 21.34
CA GLU A 369 -26.72 35.89 22.59
C GLU A 369 -25.49 34.95 22.61
N LEU A 370 -25.28 34.14 21.56
CA LEU A 370 -24.20 33.15 21.47
C LEU A 370 -22.90 33.78 20.92
N THR A 371 -22.48 34.88 21.52
CA THR A 371 -21.38 35.75 21.01
C THR A 371 -19.99 35.11 21.00
N ASN A 372 -19.84 33.92 21.61
CA ASN A 372 -18.62 33.11 21.55
C ASN A 372 -18.52 32.24 20.29
N LEU A 373 -19.58 32.17 19.46
CA LEU A 373 -19.57 31.41 18.21
C LEU A 373 -18.44 31.87 17.30
N ARG A 374 -17.64 30.89 16.85
CA ARG A 374 -16.53 31.06 15.90
C ARG A 374 -16.85 30.45 14.55
N TRP A 375 -17.72 29.44 14.51
CA TRP A 375 -18.21 28.87 13.26
C TRP A 375 -19.70 28.55 13.31
N LEU A 376 -20.39 28.82 12.20
CA LEU A 376 -21.83 28.63 12.05
C LEU A 376 -22.13 28.09 10.64
N GLU A 377 -22.76 26.91 10.57
CA GLU A 377 -23.06 26.25 9.30
C GLU A 377 -24.57 26.05 9.10
N LEU A 378 -25.14 26.70 8.07
CA LEU A 378 -26.59 26.81 7.83
C LEU A 378 -27.00 26.50 6.37
N PHE A 379 -26.34 25.55 5.72
CA PHE A 379 -26.67 25.19 4.33
C PHE A 379 -28.14 24.73 4.20
N ASN A 380 -28.79 25.05 3.07
CA ASN A 380 -30.14 24.60 2.69
C ASN A 380 -31.22 24.84 3.76
N THR A 381 -31.05 25.87 4.60
CA THR A 381 -32.06 26.30 5.56
C THR A 381 -32.68 27.58 5.03
N PRO A 382 -34.01 27.72 4.92
CA PRO A 382 -34.61 28.95 4.41
C PRO A 382 -34.38 30.10 5.41
N ILE A 383 -33.51 31.05 5.07
CA ILE A 383 -33.18 32.20 5.93
C ILE A 383 -33.53 33.50 5.23
N SER A 384 -34.53 34.21 5.76
CA SER A 384 -34.90 35.55 5.26
C SER A 384 -34.32 36.69 6.08
N ASP A 385 -33.96 36.47 7.36
CA ASP A 385 -33.47 37.52 8.27
C ASP A 385 -32.18 37.10 8.99
N LEU A 386 -31.08 37.79 8.67
CA LEU A 386 -29.78 37.62 9.32
C LEU A 386 -29.56 38.58 10.51
N SER A 387 -30.53 39.45 10.83
CA SER A 387 -30.39 40.44 11.92
C SER A 387 -29.96 39.83 13.25
N PRO A 388 -30.45 38.63 13.66
CA PRO A 388 -29.99 37.96 14.87
C PRO A 388 -28.49 37.66 14.92
N LEU A 389 -27.82 37.59 13.77
CA LEU A 389 -26.41 37.22 13.69
C LEU A 389 -25.46 38.43 13.83
N THR A 390 -25.99 39.65 13.78
CA THR A 390 -25.23 40.90 13.92
C THR A 390 -24.31 40.94 15.17
N PRO A 391 -24.73 40.45 16.36
CA PRO A 391 -23.88 40.47 17.56
C PRO A 391 -22.71 39.46 17.52
N LEU A 392 -22.69 38.51 16.58
CA LEU A 392 -21.76 37.38 16.56
C LEU A 392 -20.39 37.74 15.96
N THR A 393 -19.80 38.83 16.44
CA THR A 393 -18.57 39.44 15.90
C THR A 393 -17.31 38.57 16.05
N SER A 394 -17.38 37.50 16.84
CA SER A 394 -16.33 36.48 16.99
C SER A 394 -16.32 35.44 15.85
N LEU A 395 -17.32 35.44 14.97
CA LEU A 395 -17.43 34.47 13.87
C LEU A 395 -16.24 34.58 12.92
N LYS A 396 -15.60 33.43 12.69
CA LYS A 396 -14.49 33.25 11.75
C LYS A 396 -14.89 32.49 10.50
N ARG A 397 -15.87 31.60 10.61
CA ARG A 397 -16.41 30.79 9.51
C ARG A 397 -17.93 30.88 9.50
N MET A 398 -18.49 31.10 8.32
CA MET A 398 -19.95 31.11 8.14
C MET A 398 -20.35 30.52 6.79
N THR A 399 -21.39 29.70 6.78
CA THR A 399 -21.94 29.13 5.55
C THR A 399 -23.45 29.37 5.46
N LEU A 400 -23.87 29.90 4.31
CA LEU A 400 -25.22 30.32 3.94
C LEU A 400 -25.56 29.75 2.54
N TYR A 401 -25.13 28.52 2.26
CA TYR A 401 -25.37 27.92 0.96
C TYR A 401 -26.86 27.65 0.74
N GLY A 402 -27.42 28.13 -0.37
CA GLY A 402 -28.79 27.77 -0.76
C GLY A 402 -29.89 28.21 0.21
N THR A 403 -29.66 29.27 1.00
CA THR A 403 -30.61 29.73 2.04
C THR A 403 -31.71 30.66 1.52
N GLY A 404 -31.58 31.14 0.28
CA GLY A 404 -32.48 32.13 -0.32
C GLY A 404 -32.23 33.57 0.16
N ILE A 405 -31.07 33.84 0.76
CA ILE A 405 -30.79 35.15 1.35
C ILE A 405 -30.51 36.23 0.30
N GLU A 406 -31.11 37.41 0.49
CA GLU A 406 -30.95 38.57 -0.40
C GLU A 406 -30.22 39.75 0.25
N ASN A 407 -30.33 39.90 1.57
CA ASN A 407 -29.81 41.05 2.31
C ASN A 407 -28.66 40.65 3.23
N LEU A 408 -27.45 41.09 2.90
CA LEU A 408 -26.23 40.82 3.67
C LEU A 408 -25.86 41.94 4.67
N SER A 409 -26.69 42.98 4.82
CA SER A 409 -26.38 44.12 5.70
C SER A 409 -26.00 43.71 7.13
N PRO A 410 -26.64 42.70 7.76
CA PRO A 410 -26.26 42.22 9.09
C PRO A 410 -24.82 41.67 9.19
N LEU A 411 -24.21 41.27 8.06
CA LEU A 411 -22.85 40.72 8.03
C LEU A 411 -21.76 41.80 8.06
N ALA A 412 -22.08 43.07 7.80
CA ALA A 412 -21.08 44.14 7.62
C ALA A 412 -20.14 44.33 8.83
N GLY A 413 -20.62 44.01 10.04
CA GLY A 413 -19.85 44.13 11.28
C GLY A 413 -19.01 42.89 11.65
N LEU A 414 -19.15 41.77 10.92
CA LEU A 414 -18.52 40.48 11.25
C LEU A 414 -17.07 40.41 10.75
N THR A 415 -16.28 41.41 11.12
CA THR A 415 -14.91 41.64 10.60
C THR A 415 -13.89 40.55 10.96
N SER A 416 -14.23 39.65 11.90
CA SER A 416 -13.41 38.48 12.24
C SER A 416 -13.54 37.32 11.23
N LEU A 417 -14.46 37.42 10.27
CA LEU A 417 -14.67 36.39 9.25
C LEU A 417 -13.41 36.19 8.40
N THR A 418 -13.00 34.93 8.32
CA THR A 418 -11.88 34.45 7.48
C THR A 418 -12.39 33.56 6.34
N ARG A 419 -13.54 32.88 6.55
CA ARG A 419 -14.17 32.02 5.56
C ARG A 419 -15.67 32.29 5.47
N LEU A 420 -16.15 32.55 4.26
CA LEU A 420 -17.55 32.88 4.01
C LEU A 420 -18.06 32.18 2.75
N GLN A 421 -19.12 31.37 2.90
CA GLN A 421 -19.81 30.70 1.78
C GLN A 421 -21.23 31.24 1.68
N ILE A 422 -21.60 31.88 0.57
CA ILE A 422 -22.96 32.40 0.31
C ILE A 422 -23.50 31.85 -1.03
N ALA A 423 -22.90 30.76 -1.52
CA ALA A 423 -23.24 30.19 -2.81
C ALA A 423 -24.71 29.72 -2.92
N ASN A 424 -25.19 29.57 -4.15
CA ASN A 424 -26.54 29.14 -4.51
C ASN A 424 -27.67 30.07 -3.99
N ASN A 425 -27.37 31.34 -3.73
CA ASN A 425 -28.37 32.38 -3.46
C ASN A 425 -28.64 33.18 -4.74
N LYS A 426 -29.53 32.65 -5.59
CA LYS A 426 -29.73 33.11 -6.98
C LYS A 426 -30.24 34.55 -7.11
N THR A 427 -30.95 35.07 -6.12
CA THR A 427 -31.50 36.44 -6.09
C THR A 427 -30.54 37.46 -5.47
N LEU A 428 -29.45 37.01 -4.84
CA LEU A 428 -28.44 37.89 -4.27
C LEU A 428 -27.75 38.73 -5.36
N SER A 429 -27.81 40.05 -5.21
CA SER A 429 -27.23 41.01 -6.17
C SER A 429 -26.32 42.04 -5.51
N ASP A 430 -26.54 42.37 -4.24
CA ASP A 430 -25.76 43.35 -3.49
C ASP A 430 -24.82 42.68 -2.49
N ILE A 431 -23.52 42.82 -2.73
CA ILE A 431 -22.45 42.36 -1.84
C ILE A 431 -21.67 43.52 -1.20
N SER A 432 -22.19 44.76 -1.27
CA SER A 432 -21.57 45.92 -0.62
C SER A 432 -21.30 45.76 0.87
N PRO A 433 -22.11 45.02 1.66
CA PRO A 433 -21.80 44.75 3.07
C PRO A 433 -20.48 43.98 3.28
N LEU A 434 -19.97 43.28 2.27
CA LEU A 434 -18.74 42.48 2.38
C LEU A 434 -17.47 43.35 2.31
N ALA A 435 -17.55 44.62 1.88
CA ALA A 435 -16.38 45.45 1.62
C ALA A 435 -15.48 45.68 2.86
N GLY A 436 -16.05 45.60 4.07
CA GLY A 436 -15.33 45.76 5.34
C GLY A 436 -14.70 44.48 5.90
N LEU A 437 -14.94 43.31 5.27
CA LEU A 437 -14.51 42.01 5.79
C LEU A 437 -13.07 41.68 5.37
N ILE A 438 -12.14 42.58 5.68
CA ILE A 438 -10.75 42.57 5.18
C ILE A 438 -9.92 41.34 5.57
N ASN A 439 -10.38 40.55 6.55
CA ASN A 439 -9.73 39.32 7.00
C ASN A 439 -10.20 38.07 6.24
N VAL A 440 -11.12 38.20 5.29
CA VAL A 440 -11.62 37.05 4.51
C VAL A 440 -10.52 36.54 3.59
N GLU A 441 -10.18 35.27 3.78
CA GLU A 441 -9.20 34.51 2.99
C GLU A 441 -9.88 33.57 1.99
N TRP A 442 -11.11 33.14 2.30
CA TRP A 442 -11.88 32.21 1.49
C TRP A 442 -13.30 32.75 1.29
N LEU A 443 -13.68 32.99 0.04
CA LEU A 443 -15.01 33.49 -0.33
C LEU A 443 -15.60 32.66 -1.47
N ASP A 444 -16.81 32.15 -1.27
CA ASP A 444 -17.56 31.41 -2.29
C ASP A 444 -18.95 32.00 -2.53
N LEU A 445 -19.15 32.43 -3.78
CA LEU A 445 -20.33 33.10 -4.31
C LEU A 445 -20.85 32.38 -5.57
N HIS A 446 -20.52 31.09 -5.78
CA HIS A 446 -20.99 30.39 -6.97
C HIS A 446 -22.52 30.29 -7.02
N ARG A 447 -23.13 30.28 -8.21
CA ARG A 447 -24.60 30.25 -8.40
C ARG A 447 -25.35 31.41 -7.70
N CYS A 448 -24.70 32.55 -7.53
CA CYS A 448 -25.36 33.83 -7.25
C CYS A 448 -25.72 34.53 -8.58
N ASP A 449 -26.70 33.98 -9.30
CA ASP A 449 -27.08 34.34 -10.68
C ASP A 449 -27.40 35.84 -10.93
N SER A 450 -27.72 36.58 -9.87
CA SER A 450 -28.04 38.02 -9.93
C SER A 450 -26.82 38.93 -9.67
N LEU A 451 -25.67 38.38 -9.25
CA LEU A 451 -24.46 39.11 -8.92
C LEU A 451 -23.77 39.66 -10.18
N SER A 452 -23.48 40.96 -10.20
CA SER A 452 -22.82 41.62 -11.34
C SER A 452 -21.77 42.67 -10.96
N ASP A 453 -21.87 43.25 -9.76
CA ASP A 453 -20.89 44.21 -9.27
C ASP A 453 -19.92 43.53 -8.28
N LEU A 454 -18.64 43.53 -8.62
CA LEU A 454 -17.56 42.98 -7.77
C LEU A 454 -16.74 44.09 -7.09
N SER A 455 -17.11 45.36 -7.24
CA SER A 455 -16.38 46.49 -6.62
C SER A 455 -16.20 46.35 -5.10
N PRO A 456 -17.13 45.74 -4.33
CA PRO A 456 -16.92 45.52 -2.89
C PRO A 456 -15.77 44.57 -2.57
N LEU A 457 -15.31 43.74 -3.53
CA LEU A 457 -14.23 42.80 -3.31
C LEU A 457 -12.84 43.44 -3.40
N ALA A 458 -12.70 44.64 -3.98
CA ALA A 458 -11.40 45.25 -4.29
C ALA A 458 -10.46 45.41 -3.09
N GLY A 459 -11.02 45.57 -1.88
CA GLY A 459 -10.26 45.74 -0.63
C GLY A 459 -9.89 44.43 0.09
N LEU A 460 -10.40 43.29 -0.35
CA LEU A 460 -10.25 41.99 0.33
C LEU A 460 -8.91 41.32 -0.02
N THR A 461 -7.82 42.05 0.20
CA THR A 461 -6.46 41.68 -0.26
C THR A 461 -5.89 40.41 0.37
N GLN A 462 -6.49 39.92 1.46
CA GLN A 462 -6.15 38.65 2.11
C GLN A 462 -6.78 37.42 1.44
N LEU A 463 -7.64 37.60 0.42
CA LEU A 463 -8.27 36.50 -0.30
C LEU A 463 -7.22 35.58 -0.94
N GLU A 464 -7.27 34.30 -0.57
CA GLU A 464 -6.51 33.22 -1.19
C GLU A 464 -7.39 32.33 -2.09
N TYR A 465 -8.69 32.28 -1.82
CA TYR A 465 -9.68 31.53 -2.61
C TYR A 465 -10.90 32.40 -2.92
N LEU A 466 -11.26 32.47 -4.21
CA LEU A 466 -12.48 33.12 -4.67
C LEU A 466 -13.19 32.23 -5.71
N ASN A 467 -14.47 31.94 -5.46
CA ASN A 467 -15.32 31.21 -6.38
C ASN A 467 -16.51 32.07 -6.83
N LEU A 468 -16.59 32.33 -8.13
CA LEU A 468 -17.61 33.12 -8.82
C LEU A 468 -18.21 32.33 -10.01
N ASN A 469 -18.20 31.01 -9.91
CA ASN A 469 -18.73 30.15 -10.98
C ASN A 469 -20.25 30.30 -11.13
N HIS A 470 -20.75 30.22 -12.35
CA HIS A 470 -22.18 30.31 -12.68
C HIS A 470 -22.90 31.53 -12.10
N THR A 471 -22.23 32.68 -11.95
CA THR A 471 -22.94 33.91 -11.54
C THR A 471 -23.70 34.54 -12.71
N ARG A 472 -23.46 34.08 -13.95
CA ARG A 472 -24.17 34.41 -15.21
C ARG A 472 -24.13 35.87 -15.68
N ARG A 473 -23.92 36.83 -14.76
CA ARG A 473 -23.88 38.27 -15.02
C ARG A 473 -22.50 38.89 -14.79
N VAL A 474 -21.56 38.19 -14.14
CA VAL A 474 -20.14 38.58 -14.13
C VAL A 474 -19.60 38.50 -15.56
N SER A 475 -18.99 39.58 -16.00
CA SER A 475 -18.44 39.81 -17.34
C SER A 475 -17.22 40.74 -17.28
N ASP A 476 -16.62 41.09 -18.41
CA ASP A 476 -15.40 41.91 -18.52
C ASP A 476 -15.42 43.19 -17.66
N TYR A 477 -16.54 43.92 -17.67
CA TYR A 477 -16.69 45.18 -16.93
C TYR A 477 -16.63 45.01 -15.40
N SER A 478 -16.85 43.79 -14.90
CA SER A 478 -16.90 43.48 -13.48
C SER A 478 -15.59 42.91 -12.93
N LEU A 479 -14.60 42.58 -13.77
CA LEU A 479 -13.37 41.91 -13.33
C LEU A 479 -12.28 42.87 -12.81
N ALA A 480 -12.34 44.16 -13.17
CA ALA A 480 -11.33 45.14 -12.76
C ALA A 480 -11.01 45.16 -11.23
N PRO A 481 -12.00 45.03 -10.32
CA PRO A 481 -11.77 44.93 -8.87
C PRO A 481 -10.86 43.77 -8.44
N LEU A 482 -10.75 42.70 -9.24
CA LEU A 482 -9.93 41.54 -8.88
C LEU A 482 -8.43 41.78 -9.05
N SER A 483 -8.02 42.77 -9.86
CA SER A 483 -6.61 43.01 -10.20
C SER A 483 -5.70 43.28 -9.01
N GLY A 484 -6.25 43.80 -7.90
CA GLY A 484 -5.51 44.07 -6.66
C GLY A 484 -5.39 42.87 -5.72
N LEU A 485 -6.09 41.76 -5.99
CA LEU A 485 -6.19 40.60 -5.10
C LEU A 485 -4.99 39.64 -5.28
N THR A 486 -3.79 40.19 -5.20
CA THR A 486 -2.53 39.48 -5.48
C THR A 486 -2.23 38.32 -4.52
N GLY A 487 -2.95 38.19 -3.40
CA GLY A 487 -2.92 37.04 -2.51
C GLY A 487 -3.62 35.79 -3.05
N LEU A 488 -4.42 35.91 -4.11
CA LEU A 488 -5.21 34.80 -4.65
C LEU A 488 -4.32 33.63 -5.10
N ARG A 489 -4.66 32.44 -4.61
CA ARG A 489 -4.07 31.15 -5.00
C ARG A 489 -5.03 30.34 -5.87
N ARG A 490 -6.33 30.52 -5.69
CA ARG A 490 -7.38 29.85 -6.45
C ARG A 490 -8.45 30.83 -6.86
N LEU A 491 -8.72 30.89 -8.15
CA LEU A 491 -9.77 31.70 -8.72
C LEU A 491 -10.63 30.84 -9.64
N ARG A 492 -11.94 30.86 -9.40
CA ARG A 492 -12.90 30.16 -10.24
C ARG A 492 -13.91 31.12 -10.84
N LEU A 493 -14.00 31.12 -12.16
CA LEU A 493 -14.80 31.99 -13.00
C LEU A 493 -15.52 31.24 -14.14
N ALA A 494 -15.75 29.94 -13.98
CA ALA A 494 -16.48 29.07 -14.90
C ALA A 494 -17.92 29.53 -15.16
N GLU A 495 -18.44 29.29 -16.37
CA GLU A 495 -19.82 29.58 -16.76
C GLU A 495 -20.24 31.04 -16.53
N ASN A 496 -19.43 31.94 -17.06
CA ASN A 496 -19.68 33.38 -17.09
C ASN A 496 -19.66 33.88 -18.55
N ARG A 497 -19.55 35.20 -18.75
CA ARG A 497 -19.48 35.83 -20.08
C ARG A 497 -18.20 36.65 -20.22
N ILE A 498 -17.07 36.06 -19.82
CA ILE A 498 -15.78 36.73 -19.79
C ILE A 498 -15.08 36.53 -21.13
N SER A 499 -14.62 37.62 -21.74
CA SER A 499 -13.78 37.63 -22.94
C SER A 499 -12.43 38.31 -22.71
N ASP A 500 -12.38 39.29 -21.80
CA ASP A 500 -11.18 40.03 -21.42
C ASP A 500 -10.71 39.63 -20.00
N ILE A 501 -9.59 38.92 -19.96
CA ILE A 501 -8.93 38.45 -18.73
C ILE A 501 -7.72 39.32 -18.35
N SER A 502 -7.53 40.49 -18.96
CA SER A 502 -6.43 41.42 -18.62
C SER A 502 -6.34 41.79 -17.13
N PRO A 503 -7.45 41.90 -16.36
CA PRO A 503 -7.36 42.16 -14.92
C PRO A 503 -6.67 41.05 -14.11
N LEU A 504 -6.53 39.84 -14.68
CA LEU A 504 -5.92 38.70 -13.98
C LEU A 504 -4.38 38.66 -14.09
N SER A 505 -3.78 39.48 -14.96
CA SER A 505 -2.34 39.44 -15.28
C SER A 505 -1.40 39.66 -14.09
N GLY A 506 -1.86 40.36 -13.05
CA GLY A 506 -1.10 40.63 -11.82
C GLY A 506 -1.21 39.55 -10.74
N LEU A 507 -2.04 38.52 -10.93
CA LEU A 507 -2.35 37.51 -9.90
C LEU A 507 -1.30 36.39 -9.86
N ILE A 508 -0.03 36.78 -9.74
CA ILE A 508 1.14 35.91 -9.90
C ILE A 508 1.23 34.74 -8.89
N ASN A 509 0.45 34.80 -7.81
CA ASN A 509 0.39 33.75 -6.79
C ASN A 509 -0.66 32.67 -7.08
N LEU A 510 -1.41 32.79 -8.19
CA LEU A 510 -2.38 31.78 -8.61
C LEU A 510 -1.68 30.43 -8.85
N VAL A 511 -2.23 29.42 -8.21
CA VAL A 511 -1.88 28.01 -8.39
C VAL A 511 -2.92 27.30 -9.25
N ARG A 512 -4.19 27.74 -9.15
CA ARG A 512 -5.30 27.19 -9.92
C ARG A 512 -6.21 28.29 -10.47
N LEU A 513 -6.55 28.17 -11.75
CA LEU A 513 -7.46 29.08 -12.43
C LEU A 513 -8.49 28.30 -13.26
N ASP A 514 -9.76 28.46 -12.93
CA ASP A 514 -10.88 27.81 -13.61
C ASP A 514 -11.63 28.87 -14.44
N LEU A 515 -11.54 28.80 -15.78
CA LEU A 515 -12.21 29.69 -16.74
C LEU A 515 -13.07 28.99 -17.81
N PRO A 516 -13.58 27.74 -17.64
CA PRO A 516 -14.32 27.09 -18.70
C PRO A 516 -15.69 27.74 -18.96
N TRP A 517 -16.25 27.50 -20.15
CA TRP A 517 -17.54 28.08 -20.59
C TRP A 517 -17.57 29.60 -20.47
N ASN A 518 -16.62 30.25 -21.14
CA ASN A 518 -16.53 31.70 -21.29
C ASN A 518 -16.37 32.05 -22.78
N GLU A 519 -16.02 33.28 -23.09
CA GLU A 519 -15.84 33.79 -24.46
C GLU A 519 -14.39 34.24 -24.72
N ILE A 520 -13.42 33.63 -24.03
CA ILE A 520 -12.01 34.03 -24.06
C ILE A 520 -11.38 33.70 -25.41
N VAL A 521 -10.61 34.65 -25.94
CA VAL A 521 -9.82 34.51 -27.17
C VAL A 521 -8.32 34.73 -26.91
N ASP A 522 -7.97 35.77 -26.15
CA ASP A 522 -6.59 36.16 -25.88
C ASP A 522 -6.10 35.62 -24.53
N LEU A 523 -5.03 34.82 -24.57
CA LEU A 523 -4.37 34.25 -23.40
C LEU A 523 -3.12 35.04 -22.96
N SER A 524 -2.77 36.13 -23.65
CA SER A 524 -1.61 36.96 -23.31
C SER A 524 -1.55 37.40 -21.83
N PRO A 525 -2.67 37.70 -21.15
CA PRO A 525 -2.64 38.07 -19.73
C PRO A 525 -2.17 36.94 -18.80
N LEU A 526 -2.23 35.67 -19.23
CA LEU A 526 -1.83 34.52 -18.42
C LEU A 526 -0.34 34.23 -18.48
N SER A 527 0.39 34.78 -19.45
CA SER A 527 1.80 34.45 -19.72
C SER A 527 2.76 34.69 -18.54
N GLY A 528 2.43 35.64 -17.65
CA GLY A 528 3.21 35.94 -16.45
C GLY A 528 2.89 35.08 -15.22
N LEU A 529 1.83 34.27 -15.26
CA LEU A 529 1.31 33.52 -14.12
C LEU A 529 2.05 32.19 -13.91
N THR A 530 3.38 32.25 -13.88
CA THR A 530 4.30 31.10 -13.84
C THR A 530 4.14 30.19 -12.61
N GLY A 531 3.40 30.63 -11.59
CA GLY A 531 3.03 29.82 -10.42
C GLY A 531 1.87 28.85 -10.66
N LEU A 532 1.16 28.95 -11.79
CA LEU A 532 0.02 28.10 -12.12
C LEU A 532 0.44 26.63 -12.24
N ARG A 533 -0.40 25.75 -11.66
CA ARG A 533 -0.31 24.29 -11.74
C ARG A 533 -1.54 23.69 -12.41
N GLU A 534 -2.71 24.28 -12.19
CA GLU A 534 -3.99 23.80 -12.75
C GLU A 534 -4.65 24.94 -13.53
N LEU A 535 -4.88 24.73 -14.83
CA LEU A 535 -5.53 25.70 -15.71
C LEU A 535 -6.63 25.05 -16.54
N TYR A 536 -7.87 25.51 -16.35
CA TYR A 536 -9.03 25.01 -17.08
C TYR A 536 -9.58 26.11 -17.98
N LEU A 537 -9.58 25.86 -19.29
CA LEU A 537 -9.93 26.81 -20.36
C LEU A 537 -10.89 26.18 -21.39
N HIS A 538 -11.49 25.03 -21.12
CA HIS A 538 -12.36 24.38 -22.08
C HIS A 538 -13.63 25.18 -22.39
N ALA A 539 -14.22 24.94 -23.56
CA ALA A 539 -15.41 25.65 -24.03
C ALA A 539 -15.21 27.19 -24.06
N ASN A 540 -14.16 27.62 -24.75
CA ASN A 540 -13.85 29.03 -25.04
C ASN A 540 -13.70 29.24 -26.57
N ARG A 541 -13.10 30.35 -26.99
CA ARG A 541 -12.82 30.67 -28.41
C ARG A 541 -11.33 30.83 -28.67
N ILE A 542 -10.50 30.08 -27.95
CA ILE A 542 -9.04 30.16 -28.02
C ILE A 542 -8.56 29.52 -29.32
N SER A 543 -7.63 30.18 -30.01
CA SER A 543 -6.96 29.65 -31.20
C SER A 543 -5.43 29.67 -31.09
N ASP A 544 -4.87 30.60 -30.30
CA ASP A 544 -3.43 30.69 -30.02
C ASP A 544 -3.13 30.33 -28.56
N VAL A 545 -2.30 29.29 -28.38
CA VAL A 545 -1.86 28.80 -27.07
C VAL A 545 -0.40 29.18 -26.75
N PHE A 546 0.29 29.90 -27.64
CA PHE A 546 1.67 30.34 -27.42
C PHE A 546 1.89 31.06 -26.07
N PRO A 547 0.97 31.91 -25.57
CA PRO A 547 1.12 32.55 -24.27
C PRO A 547 1.28 31.59 -23.08
N LEU A 548 0.87 30.33 -23.22
CA LEU A 548 0.96 29.33 -22.15
C LEU A 548 2.33 28.61 -22.12
N SER A 549 3.15 28.76 -23.16
CA SER A 549 4.39 27.97 -23.38
C SER A 549 5.43 28.08 -22.25
N GLU A 550 5.43 29.18 -21.50
CA GLU A 550 6.37 29.43 -20.39
C GLU A 550 5.79 29.06 -19.00
N LEU A 551 4.56 28.53 -18.94
CA LEU A 551 3.93 28.07 -17.70
C LEU A 551 4.42 26.67 -17.31
N ILE A 552 5.72 26.52 -17.14
CA ILE A 552 6.44 25.24 -16.94
C ILE A 552 6.06 24.46 -15.67
N ASN A 553 5.32 25.09 -14.75
CA ASN A 553 4.83 24.45 -13.53
C ASN A 553 3.42 23.86 -13.69
N LEU A 554 2.80 23.97 -14.87
CA LEU A 554 1.51 23.34 -15.13
C LEU A 554 1.61 21.83 -14.97
N GLU A 555 0.75 21.30 -14.12
CA GLU A 555 0.52 19.88 -13.93
C GLU A 555 -0.74 19.45 -14.73
N TRP A 556 -1.71 20.37 -14.87
CA TRP A 556 -2.97 20.14 -15.57
C TRP A 556 -3.37 21.33 -16.45
N LEU A 557 -3.67 21.06 -17.72
CA LEU A 557 -4.14 22.03 -18.71
C LEU A 557 -5.30 21.44 -19.52
N ASP A 558 -6.48 22.05 -19.39
CA ASP A 558 -7.67 21.65 -20.15
C ASP A 558 -8.05 22.74 -21.17
N LEU A 559 -7.92 22.40 -22.44
CA LEU A 559 -8.15 23.23 -23.63
C LEU A 559 -9.25 22.66 -24.52
N ARG A 560 -10.03 21.67 -24.05
CA ARG A 560 -11.09 21.03 -24.85
C ARG A 560 -12.08 22.05 -25.43
N VAL A 561 -12.71 21.74 -26.55
CA VAL A 561 -13.79 22.57 -27.14
C VAL A 561 -13.34 24.04 -27.32
N ASN A 562 -12.35 24.25 -28.19
CA ASN A 562 -11.83 25.56 -28.56
C ASN A 562 -11.64 25.61 -30.10
N GLN A 563 -10.88 26.57 -30.61
CA GLN A 563 -10.57 26.77 -32.03
C GLN A 563 -9.07 26.53 -32.32
N ILE A 564 -8.44 25.63 -31.58
CA ILE A 564 -7.00 25.37 -31.65
C ILE A 564 -6.68 24.46 -32.83
N ALA A 565 -5.80 24.89 -33.71
CA ALA A 565 -5.34 24.09 -34.85
C ALA A 565 -3.99 23.39 -34.59
N ASP A 566 -3.19 23.90 -33.65
CA ASP A 566 -1.86 23.38 -33.33
C ASP A 566 -1.51 23.69 -31.87
N ILE A 567 -0.87 22.73 -31.18
CA ILE A 567 -0.37 22.85 -29.81
C ILE A 567 1.15 22.67 -29.71
N SER A 568 1.88 22.66 -30.83
CA SER A 568 3.34 22.44 -30.87
C SER A 568 4.13 23.42 -29.98
N SER A 569 3.61 24.63 -29.74
CA SER A 569 4.21 25.57 -28.78
C SER A 569 4.21 25.08 -27.33
N LEU A 570 3.41 24.06 -27.01
CA LEU A 570 3.31 23.43 -25.70
C LEU A 570 4.15 22.15 -25.57
N ASP A 571 4.94 21.76 -26.57
CA ASP A 571 5.74 20.52 -26.57
C ASP A 571 6.66 20.41 -25.34
N ARG A 572 7.15 21.55 -24.81
CA ARG A 572 7.98 21.59 -23.60
C ARG A 572 7.21 21.22 -22.32
N LEU A 573 5.90 21.45 -22.31
CA LEU A 573 5.01 21.15 -21.18
C LEU A 573 4.54 19.69 -21.23
N ALA A 574 4.30 19.15 -22.43
CA ALA A 574 3.69 17.83 -22.65
C ALA A 574 4.40 16.66 -21.93
N ALA A 575 5.68 16.80 -21.57
CA ALA A 575 6.41 15.79 -20.82
C ALA A 575 6.03 15.67 -19.33
N ARG A 576 5.40 16.70 -18.74
CA ARG A 576 5.08 16.79 -17.30
C ARG A 576 3.69 17.32 -17.00
N THR A 577 3.03 17.87 -18.00
CA THR A 577 1.69 18.46 -17.91
C THR A 577 0.70 17.52 -18.58
N TYR A 578 -0.38 17.21 -17.87
CA TYR A 578 -1.55 16.61 -18.49
C TYR A 578 -2.25 17.67 -19.35
N ILE A 579 -2.25 17.48 -20.67
CA ILE A 579 -2.91 18.40 -21.63
C ILE A 579 -4.06 17.67 -22.31
N SER A 580 -5.29 18.14 -22.09
CA SER A 580 -6.46 17.71 -22.85
C SER A 580 -6.89 18.84 -23.79
N TRP A 581 -7.06 18.54 -25.08
CA TRP A 581 -7.47 19.52 -26.08
C TRP A 581 -8.40 18.92 -27.15
N LEU A 582 -9.13 17.87 -26.79
CA LEU A 582 -10.12 17.24 -27.69
C LEU A 582 -11.19 18.23 -28.16
N LYS A 583 -11.91 17.88 -29.23
CA LYS A 583 -12.95 18.71 -29.84
C LYS A 583 -12.42 20.08 -30.31
N ASN A 584 -11.15 20.12 -30.73
CA ASN A 584 -10.51 21.26 -31.41
C ASN A 584 -10.23 20.90 -32.88
N PRO A 585 -10.19 21.87 -33.81
CA PRO A 585 -9.93 21.61 -35.23
C PRO A 585 -8.64 20.84 -35.54
N GLY A 586 -7.60 21.00 -34.74
CA GLY A 586 -6.32 20.28 -34.90
C GLY A 586 -6.23 18.95 -34.15
N ALA A 587 -7.18 18.66 -33.26
CA ALA A 587 -7.16 17.45 -32.44
C ALA A 587 -7.48 16.22 -33.30
N PRO A 588 -6.95 15.03 -32.95
CA PRO A 588 -7.29 13.81 -33.68
C PRO A 588 -8.76 13.44 -33.59
N THR A 589 -9.27 12.84 -34.66
CA THR A 589 -10.67 12.45 -34.78
C THR A 589 -10.93 11.14 -34.04
N GLU A 590 -11.94 11.15 -33.17
CA GLU A 590 -12.37 9.97 -32.43
C GLU A 590 -13.09 8.96 -33.33
N GLY A 591 -12.77 7.67 -33.16
CA GLY A 591 -13.50 6.56 -33.78
C GLY A 591 -14.67 6.08 -32.90
N PRO A 592 -15.32 4.96 -33.26
CA PRO A 592 -16.43 4.41 -32.49
C PRO A 592 -15.97 3.91 -31.10
N LYS A 593 -16.89 3.96 -30.12
CA LYS A 593 -16.69 3.37 -28.79
C LYS A 593 -16.71 1.84 -28.87
N ILE A 594 -15.92 1.17 -28.04
CA ILE A 594 -15.90 -0.29 -27.93
C ILE A 594 -17.09 -0.73 -27.08
N GLU A 595 -18.16 -1.19 -27.74
CA GLU A 595 -19.39 -1.64 -27.05
C GLU A 595 -19.30 -3.07 -26.49
N GLY A 596 -18.32 -3.86 -26.96
CA GLY A 596 -18.05 -5.22 -26.51
C GLY A 596 -17.90 -6.23 -27.66
N PRO A 597 -17.94 -7.53 -27.35
CA PRO A 597 -18.31 -8.10 -26.05
C PRO A 597 -17.22 -7.94 -24.97
N TRP A 598 -17.60 -7.40 -23.80
CA TRP A 598 -16.72 -7.23 -22.65
C TRP A 598 -17.05 -8.28 -21.56
N LEU A 599 -16.05 -8.69 -20.79
CA LEU A 599 -16.24 -9.31 -19.47
C LEU A 599 -16.04 -8.28 -18.39
N TRP A 600 -16.98 -8.18 -17.46
CA TRP A 600 -16.93 -7.24 -16.35
C TRP A 600 -16.86 -7.96 -15.00
N ALA A 601 -16.14 -7.36 -14.05
CA ALA A 601 -16.11 -7.78 -12.65
C ALA A 601 -16.12 -6.53 -11.73
N PRO A 602 -17.20 -6.30 -10.97
CA PRO A 602 -17.25 -5.20 -10.00
C PRO A 602 -16.57 -5.58 -8.69
N ILE A 603 -15.76 -4.69 -8.14
CA ILE A 603 -15.07 -4.82 -6.86
C ILE A 603 -15.48 -3.63 -5.96
N PRO A 604 -16.52 -3.77 -5.13
CA PRO A 604 -16.97 -2.70 -4.25
C PRO A 604 -15.99 -2.43 -3.11
N GLU A 605 -16.16 -1.29 -2.44
CA GLU A 605 -15.41 -0.88 -1.25
C GLU A 605 -13.87 -0.81 -1.43
N LYS A 606 -13.40 -0.74 -2.68
CA LYS A 606 -11.98 -0.60 -3.03
C LYS A 606 -11.73 0.69 -3.79
N GLN A 607 -10.56 1.29 -3.54
CA GLN A 607 -10.09 2.45 -4.30
C GLN A 607 -9.04 2.03 -5.32
N LEU A 608 -9.17 2.55 -6.55
CA LEU A 608 -8.10 2.46 -7.53
C LEU A 608 -6.93 3.35 -7.07
N ASP A 609 -5.74 2.76 -6.93
CA ASP A 609 -4.47 3.42 -6.58
C ASP A 609 -3.29 2.89 -7.44
N ASN A 610 -2.09 3.47 -7.33
CA ASN A 610 -0.92 3.10 -8.15
C ASN A 610 -0.05 1.95 -7.59
N ARG A 611 -0.37 1.42 -6.40
CA ARG A 611 0.48 0.45 -5.70
C ARG A 611 -0.19 -0.90 -5.48
N THR A 612 -1.51 -0.94 -5.64
CA THR A 612 -2.32 -2.10 -5.34
C THR A 612 -2.80 -2.75 -6.63
N ASP A 613 -2.47 -4.03 -6.77
CA ASP A 613 -3.10 -4.94 -7.71
C ASP A 613 -4.38 -5.46 -7.05
N LEU A 614 -5.52 -4.82 -7.34
CA LEU A 614 -6.77 -5.13 -6.62
C LEU A 614 -7.28 -6.53 -6.95
N LEU A 615 -7.05 -7.03 -8.17
CA LEU A 615 -7.41 -8.41 -8.53
C LEU A 615 -6.62 -9.42 -7.68
N SER A 616 -5.33 -9.16 -7.47
CA SER A 616 -4.47 -9.98 -6.60
C SER A 616 -4.91 -9.89 -5.14
N GLU A 617 -5.27 -8.70 -4.65
CA GLU A 617 -5.73 -8.52 -3.28
C GLU A 617 -7.02 -9.30 -3.01
N VAL A 618 -8.04 -9.15 -3.86
CA VAL A 618 -9.35 -9.78 -3.63
C VAL A 618 -9.35 -11.28 -3.92
N SER A 619 -8.42 -11.76 -4.74
CA SER A 619 -8.26 -13.19 -5.04
C SER A 619 -7.22 -13.90 -4.17
N GLU A 620 -6.67 -13.22 -3.15
CA GLU A 620 -5.58 -13.73 -2.31
C GLU A 620 -4.34 -14.21 -3.12
N GLY A 621 -4.06 -13.53 -4.23
CA GLY A 621 -2.93 -13.80 -5.12
C GLY A 621 -3.18 -14.84 -6.21
N ALA A 622 -4.41 -15.35 -6.35
CA ALA A 622 -4.74 -16.33 -7.39
C ALA A 622 -4.73 -15.73 -8.80
N VAL A 623 -5.16 -14.47 -8.94
CA VAL A 623 -5.25 -13.74 -10.22
C VAL A 623 -4.69 -12.33 -10.05
N THR A 624 -3.88 -11.84 -10.99
CA THR A 624 -3.31 -10.49 -10.99
C THR A 624 -3.82 -9.63 -12.15
N GLU A 625 -3.76 -8.30 -12.00
CA GLU A 625 -4.01 -7.34 -13.10
C GLU A 625 -3.14 -7.66 -14.32
N HIS A 626 -1.86 -7.98 -14.11
CA HIS A 626 -0.94 -8.31 -15.20
C HIS A 626 -1.32 -9.64 -15.90
N GLN A 627 -1.76 -10.66 -15.16
CA GLN A 627 -2.21 -11.92 -15.75
C GLN A 627 -3.44 -11.71 -16.64
N ILE A 628 -4.46 -11.01 -16.15
CA ILE A 628 -5.67 -10.70 -16.92
C ILE A 628 -5.35 -9.79 -18.11
N ALA A 629 -4.51 -8.77 -17.93
CA ALA A 629 -4.09 -7.89 -19.03
C ALA A 629 -3.31 -8.62 -20.12
N THR A 630 -2.68 -9.76 -19.80
CA THR A 630 -1.88 -10.55 -20.74
C THR A 630 -2.71 -11.63 -21.43
N LYS A 631 -3.60 -12.31 -20.70
CA LYS A 631 -4.33 -13.49 -21.19
C LYS A 631 -5.81 -13.22 -21.53
N GLY A 632 -6.35 -12.12 -21.03
CA GLY A 632 -7.79 -11.87 -20.96
C GLY A 632 -8.42 -12.53 -19.74
N ALA A 633 -9.63 -12.10 -19.40
CA ALA A 633 -10.48 -12.79 -18.44
C ALA A 633 -11.26 -13.94 -19.09
N THR A 634 -11.66 -14.92 -18.27
CA THR A 634 -12.50 -16.05 -18.67
C THR A 634 -13.88 -15.90 -18.04
N GLU A 635 -14.95 -16.08 -18.81
CA GLU A 635 -16.32 -15.98 -18.30
C GLU A 635 -16.59 -17.03 -17.21
N GLY A 636 -17.20 -16.61 -16.10
CA GLY A 636 -17.52 -17.46 -14.95
C GLY A 636 -16.35 -17.73 -14.00
N GLU A 637 -15.13 -17.27 -14.30
CA GLU A 637 -14.04 -17.32 -13.31
C GLU A 637 -14.28 -16.33 -12.17
N VAL A 638 -14.04 -16.81 -10.95
CA VAL A 638 -14.28 -16.05 -9.72
C VAL A 638 -13.07 -15.18 -9.38
N VAL A 639 -13.34 -13.91 -9.05
CA VAL A 639 -12.39 -12.94 -8.50
C VAL A 639 -12.98 -12.32 -7.23
N GLY A 640 -12.43 -12.74 -6.08
CA GLY A 640 -13.01 -12.42 -4.77
C GLY A 640 -14.42 -12.99 -4.62
N ASN A 641 -15.41 -12.12 -4.38
CA ASN A 641 -16.82 -12.50 -4.25
C ASN A 641 -17.62 -12.37 -5.57
N TYR A 642 -16.96 -12.07 -6.68
CA TYR A 642 -17.58 -11.79 -7.97
C TYR A 642 -17.06 -12.74 -9.04
N GLU A 643 -17.79 -12.87 -10.13
CA GLU A 643 -17.37 -13.62 -11.31
C GLU A 643 -17.27 -12.69 -12.52
N TRP A 644 -16.38 -13.01 -13.46
CA TRP A 644 -16.33 -12.31 -14.74
C TRP A 644 -17.57 -12.66 -15.57
N THR A 645 -18.39 -11.66 -15.92
CA THR A 645 -19.65 -11.89 -16.67
C THR A 645 -19.70 -11.05 -17.94
N ALA A 646 -20.19 -11.63 -19.03
CA ALA A 646 -20.34 -10.92 -20.29
C ALA A 646 -21.45 -9.85 -20.23
N HIS A 647 -21.10 -8.62 -20.59
CA HIS A 647 -22.08 -7.54 -20.74
C HIS A 647 -21.61 -6.52 -21.78
N LYS A 648 -22.53 -6.01 -22.61
CA LYS A 648 -22.24 -4.89 -23.51
C LYS A 648 -22.35 -3.56 -22.78
N ILE A 649 -21.58 -2.57 -23.17
CA ILE A 649 -21.67 -1.23 -22.59
C ILE A 649 -22.27 -0.26 -23.61
N SER A 650 -23.28 0.52 -23.19
CA SER A 650 -23.90 1.51 -24.06
C SER A 650 -22.90 2.61 -24.47
N PRO A 651 -22.94 3.07 -25.74
CA PRO A 651 -22.12 4.18 -26.18
C PRO A 651 -22.59 5.53 -25.62
N ILE A 652 -23.84 5.69 -25.16
CA ILE A 652 -24.40 6.99 -24.74
C ILE A 652 -24.94 6.96 -23.28
N GLY A 653 -25.08 5.77 -22.68
CA GLY A 653 -25.75 5.57 -21.37
C GLY A 653 -27.28 5.49 -21.51
N LEU A 654 -27.97 4.91 -20.52
CA LEU A 654 -29.44 4.88 -20.44
C LEU A 654 -30.02 6.25 -20.03
N ASP A 655 -31.22 6.56 -20.54
CA ASP A 655 -32.08 7.67 -20.10
C ASP A 655 -31.52 9.10 -20.21
N GLY A 656 -30.45 9.31 -20.99
CA GLY A 656 -29.81 10.62 -21.14
C GLY A 656 -29.03 11.07 -19.89
N ILE A 657 -28.81 10.16 -18.94
CA ILE A 657 -27.94 10.35 -17.79
C ILE A 657 -26.57 9.74 -18.16
N VAL A 658 -25.52 10.53 -17.97
CA VAL A 658 -24.20 10.33 -18.57
C VAL A 658 -23.35 9.31 -17.82
N ASN A 659 -23.89 8.12 -17.52
CA ASN A 659 -23.20 7.11 -16.70
C ASN A 659 -23.44 5.69 -17.24
N ASN A 660 -22.66 5.29 -18.25
CA ASN A 660 -22.76 3.97 -18.86
C ASN A 660 -22.22 2.84 -17.96
N MET A 661 -21.42 3.15 -16.94
CA MET A 661 -20.93 2.14 -16.02
C MET A 661 -21.97 1.70 -15.01
N TRP A 662 -22.97 2.53 -14.74
CA TRP A 662 -24.07 2.16 -13.88
C TRP A 662 -24.97 1.07 -14.48
N GLU A 663 -25.05 0.99 -15.81
CA GLU A 663 -25.71 -0.15 -16.50
C GLU A 663 -25.06 -1.47 -16.09
N ILE A 664 -23.73 -1.50 -16.07
CA ILE A 664 -22.97 -2.66 -15.63
C ILE A 664 -23.30 -2.92 -14.16
N MET A 665 -23.24 -1.93 -13.28
CA MET A 665 -23.54 -2.16 -11.85
C MET A 665 -24.94 -2.73 -11.57
N ARG A 666 -25.98 -2.19 -12.23
CA ARG A 666 -27.35 -2.71 -12.11
C ARG A 666 -27.46 -4.14 -12.60
N ALA A 667 -26.75 -4.49 -13.68
CA ALA A 667 -26.73 -5.87 -14.19
C ALA A 667 -26.16 -6.87 -13.16
N PHE A 668 -25.32 -6.41 -12.24
CA PHE A 668 -24.74 -7.20 -11.15
C PHE A 668 -25.47 -7.03 -9.81
N GLY A 669 -26.64 -6.38 -9.79
CA GLY A 669 -27.52 -6.32 -8.61
C GLY A 669 -27.04 -5.45 -7.46
N LEU A 670 -26.16 -4.47 -7.72
CA LEU A 670 -25.69 -3.54 -6.69
C LEU A 670 -26.79 -2.54 -6.28
N PRO A 671 -26.93 -2.21 -4.98
CA PRO A 671 -27.95 -1.29 -4.45
C PRO A 671 -27.95 0.12 -5.10
N GLU A 672 -29.14 0.73 -5.23
CA GLU A 672 -29.29 2.11 -5.75
C GLU A 672 -28.61 3.18 -4.88
N GLU A 673 -28.41 2.92 -3.58
CA GLU A 673 -27.73 3.84 -2.66
C GLU A 673 -26.28 4.14 -3.06
N TYR A 674 -25.63 3.26 -3.85
CA TYR A 674 -24.30 3.51 -4.41
C TYR A 674 -24.27 4.57 -5.51
N GLU A 675 -25.42 4.91 -6.12
CA GLU A 675 -25.55 5.90 -7.20
C GLU A 675 -25.08 7.30 -6.77
N TRP A 676 -25.29 7.63 -5.49
CA TRP A 676 -24.96 8.94 -4.90
C TRP A 676 -23.95 8.84 -3.76
N SER A 677 -23.50 7.62 -3.45
CA SER A 677 -22.52 7.40 -2.39
C SER A 677 -21.14 7.92 -2.79
N THR A 678 -20.42 8.45 -1.80
CA THR A 678 -18.98 8.71 -1.90
C THR A 678 -18.15 7.43 -1.81
N GLU A 679 -18.79 6.28 -1.58
CA GLU A 679 -18.14 4.98 -1.41
C GLU A 679 -17.45 4.55 -2.70
N VAL A 680 -16.20 4.15 -2.54
CA VAL A 680 -15.30 3.93 -3.66
C VAL A 680 -15.38 2.47 -4.07
N MET A 681 -15.66 2.25 -5.35
CA MET A 681 -15.65 0.93 -5.98
C MET A 681 -14.85 0.99 -7.27
N VAL A 682 -14.35 -0.16 -7.71
CA VAL A 682 -13.65 -0.32 -8.97
C VAL A 682 -14.38 -1.35 -9.82
N VAL A 683 -14.62 -1.04 -11.09
CA VAL A 683 -15.18 -1.99 -12.06
C VAL A 683 -14.09 -2.33 -13.07
N TYR A 684 -13.75 -3.62 -13.18
CA TYR A 684 -12.81 -4.12 -14.19
C TYR A 684 -13.56 -4.57 -15.43
N GLY A 685 -13.00 -4.27 -16.60
CA GLY A 685 -13.48 -4.74 -17.90
C GLY A 685 -12.36 -5.36 -18.73
N SER A 686 -12.57 -6.55 -19.30
CA SER A 686 -11.64 -7.23 -20.19
C SER A 686 -12.28 -7.47 -21.55
N VAL A 687 -11.56 -7.18 -22.64
CA VAL A 687 -11.97 -7.50 -24.01
C VAL A 687 -10.75 -7.90 -24.85
N ILE A 688 -10.94 -8.83 -25.79
CA ILE A 688 -9.93 -9.21 -26.76
C ILE A 688 -10.31 -8.60 -28.11
N LEU A 689 -9.36 -7.92 -28.74
CA LEU A 689 -9.52 -7.21 -30.00
C LEU A 689 -8.61 -7.82 -31.05
N ASP A 690 -9.18 -8.40 -32.12
CA ASP A 690 -8.42 -8.91 -33.25
C ASP A 690 -8.13 -7.77 -34.25
N SER A 691 -6.86 -7.55 -34.55
CA SER A 691 -6.41 -6.56 -35.52
C SER A 691 -5.84 -7.28 -36.76
N PRO A 692 -6.28 -6.96 -37.98
CA PRO A 692 -5.86 -7.68 -39.19
C PRO A 692 -4.38 -7.44 -39.57
N ARG A 693 -3.75 -6.41 -38.97
CA ARG A 693 -2.38 -5.99 -39.24
C ARG A 693 -1.83 -5.17 -38.08
N GLU A 694 -0.55 -4.85 -38.12
CA GLU A 694 0.02 -3.91 -37.18
C GLU A 694 -0.48 -2.49 -37.49
N GLN A 695 -0.97 -1.78 -36.48
CA GLN A 695 -1.53 -0.44 -36.62
C GLN A 695 -1.04 0.48 -35.50
N LYS A 696 -0.30 1.53 -35.86
CA LYS A 696 -0.03 2.65 -34.96
C LYS A 696 -1.24 3.56 -34.97
N THR A 697 -1.87 3.73 -33.83
CA THR A 697 -3.09 4.51 -33.66
C THR A 697 -3.06 5.26 -32.32
N ARG A 698 -4.14 5.95 -31.98
CA ARG A 698 -4.35 6.55 -30.66
C ARG A 698 -5.53 5.86 -30.00
N MET A 699 -5.35 5.47 -28.75
CA MET A 699 -6.45 5.03 -27.91
C MET A 699 -7.06 6.24 -27.23
N PHE A 700 -8.38 6.32 -27.24
CA PHE A 700 -9.17 7.35 -26.59
C PHE A 700 -9.83 6.78 -25.33
N VAL A 701 -9.83 7.58 -24.27
CA VAL A 701 -10.40 7.24 -22.97
C VAL A 701 -11.28 8.39 -22.49
N GLY A 702 -12.48 8.06 -22.00
CA GLY A 702 -13.42 8.99 -21.38
C GLY A 702 -13.91 8.40 -20.06
N SER A 703 -13.52 9.04 -18.95
CA SER A 703 -13.98 8.65 -17.62
C SER A 703 -13.99 9.84 -16.67
N GLY A 704 -15.12 10.05 -15.98
CA GLY A 704 -15.24 11.04 -14.91
C GLY A 704 -14.50 10.68 -13.60
N GLY A 705 -13.90 9.49 -13.52
CA GLY A 705 -13.29 8.94 -12.31
C GLY A 705 -11.80 8.60 -12.44
N ARG A 706 -11.29 7.79 -11.50
CA ARG A 706 -9.94 7.21 -11.62
C ARG A 706 -9.99 6.10 -12.65
N ASN A 707 -8.96 5.94 -13.47
CA ASN A 707 -8.90 4.83 -14.41
C ASN A 707 -7.47 4.27 -14.59
N LYS A 708 -7.40 3.02 -15.03
CA LYS A 708 -6.19 2.37 -15.53
C LYS A 708 -6.54 1.60 -16.79
N VAL A 709 -5.63 1.58 -17.74
CA VAL A 709 -5.78 0.87 -19.01
C VAL A 709 -4.52 0.09 -19.30
N TRP A 710 -4.68 -1.20 -19.57
CA TRP A 710 -3.63 -2.09 -20.02
C TRP A 710 -3.91 -2.61 -21.42
N LEU A 711 -2.85 -2.74 -22.22
CA LEU A 711 -2.90 -3.38 -23.53
C LEU A 711 -1.78 -4.41 -23.62
N ASN A 712 -2.13 -5.65 -23.92
CA ASN A 712 -1.18 -6.76 -24.09
C ASN A 712 -0.22 -6.93 -22.89
N GLY A 713 -0.76 -6.85 -21.68
CA GLY A 713 -0.02 -7.01 -20.42
C GLY A 713 0.68 -5.74 -19.90
N GLU A 714 0.76 -4.68 -20.69
CA GLU A 714 1.42 -3.42 -20.32
C GLU A 714 0.41 -2.37 -19.85
N LEU A 715 0.67 -1.73 -18.70
CA LEU A 715 -0.10 -0.56 -18.24
C LEU A 715 0.29 0.65 -19.11
N ILE A 716 -0.62 1.08 -19.99
CA ILE A 716 -0.35 2.13 -20.97
C ILE A 716 -0.93 3.49 -20.58
N TYR A 717 -1.86 3.52 -19.61
CA TYR A 717 -2.45 4.75 -19.12
C TYR A 717 -2.97 4.58 -17.69
N GLU A 718 -2.74 5.61 -16.87
CA GLU A 718 -3.29 5.71 -15.52
C GLU A 718 -3.71 7.15 -15.21
N GLN A 719 -4.87 7.29 -14.57
CA GLN A 719 -5.37 8.55 -14.04
C GLN A 719 -5.92 8.30 -12.64
N LEU A 720 -5.16 8.68 -11.61
CA LEU A 720 -5.51 8.40 -10.22
C LEU A 720 -5.95 9.65 -9.43
N ILE A 721 -5.85 10.82 -10.05
CA ILE A 721 -6.36 12.07 -9.51
C ILE A 721 -7.73 12.32 -10.13
N ARG A 722 -8.76 12.50 -9.28
CA ARG A 722 -10.11 12.81 -9.75
C ARG A 722 -10.07 14.12 -10.56
N PRO A 723 -10.66 14.14 -11.76
CA PRO A 723 -11.03 15.41 -12.39
C PRO A 723 -11.93 16.21 -11.45
N THR A 724 -11.93 17.52 -11.57
CA THR A 724 -12.55 18.39 -10.57
C THR A 724 -14.07 18.33 -10.65
N GLU A 725 -14.76 18.87 -9.63
CA GLU A 725 -16.23 18.95 -9.49
C GLU A 725 -17.00 19.38 -10.77
N TYR A 726 -16.32 20.01 -11.73
CA TYR A 726 -16.85 20.44 -13.03
C TYR A 726 -17.02 19.36 -14.10
N ASP A 727 -16.26 18.25 -14.05
CA ASP A 727 -16.46 17.15 -15.01
C ASP A 727 -17.71 16.29 -14.70
N TYR A 728 -18.32 16.48 -13.52
CA TYR A 728 -19.55 15.80 -13.11
C TYR A 728 -20.82 16.33 -13.80
N TRP A 729 -20.78 17.60 -14.23
CA TRP A 729 -21.98 18.32 -14.71
C TRP A 729 -21.81 18.88 -16.12
N SER A 730 -20.66 18.66 -16.77
CA SER A 730 -20.44 19.10 -18.14
C SER A 730 -21.27 18.23 -19.10
N ALA A 731 -21.89 18.88 -20.08
CA ALA A 731 -22.51 18.23 -21.23
C ALA A 731 -21.50 17.47 -22.13
N ASP A 732 -20.22 17.43 -21.75
CA ASP A 732 -19.12 16.70 -22.40
C ASP A 732 -18.69 15.45 -21.61
N SER A 733 -19.39 15.10 -20.52
CA SER A 733 -19.15 13.87 -19.76
C SER A 733 -19.44 12.59 -20.59
N ASP A 734 -20.08 12.74 -21.75
CA ASP A 734 -20.56 11.68 -22.65
C ASP A 734 -19.53 11.26 -23.72
N GLY A 735 -18.33 11.83 -23.73
CA GLY A 735 -17.34 11.63 -24.78
C GLY A 735 -15.98 11.16 -24.27
N PHE A 736 -15.02 11.05 -25.18
CA PHE A 736 -13.62 10.88 -24.80
C PHE A 736 -13.06 12.17 -24.20
N HIS A 737 -12.19 12.03 -23.20
CA HIS A 737 -11.54 13.15 -22.51
C HIS A 737 -10.05 13.20 -22.77
N GLN A 738 -9.45 12.07 -23.14
CA GLN A 738 -8.03 11.95 -23.41
C GLN A 738 -7.76 10.95 -24.52
N TYR A 739 -6.57 11.07 -25.10
CA TYR A 739 -5.99 10.04 -25.94
C TYR A 739 -4.49 9.89 -25.69
N PHE A 740 -3.94 8.74 -26.08
CA PHE A 740 -2.51 8.45 -26.06
C PHE A 740 -2.14 7.49 -27.21
N PRO A 741 -0.90 7.55 -27.73
CA PRO A 741 -0.48 6.69 -28.82
C PRO A 741 -0.36 5.22 -28.36
N VAL A 742 -0.81 4.30 -29.21
CA VAL A 742 -0.74 2.85 -28.98
C VAL A 742 -0.41 2.11 -30.28
N THR A 743 -0.01 0.86 -30.18
CA THR A 743 0.19 -0.03 -31.34
C THR A 743 -0.62 -1.30 -31.16
N LEU A 744 -1.57 -1.55 -32.07
CA LEU A 744 -2.24 -2.84 -32.18
C LEU A 744 -1.36 -3.80 -32.98
N LYS A 745 -1.11 -4.99 -32.45
CA LYS A 745 -0.35 -6.05 -33.12
C LYS A 745 -1.29 -6.86 -34.04
N PRO A 746 -0.80 -7.49 -35.12
CA PRO A 746 -1.60 -8.44 -35.89
C PRO A 746 -2.13 -9.57 -34.98
N GLY A 747 -3.40 -9.96 -35.14
CA GLY A 747 -4.07 -10.94 -34.31
C GLY A 747 -4.68 -10.36 -33.03
N ALA A 748 -4.81 -11.19 -32.00
CA ALA A 748 -5.43 -10.82 -30.73
C ALA A 748 -4.61 -9.78 -29.94
N ASN A 749 -5.32 -8.75 -29.45
CA ASN A 749 -4.83 -7.75 -28.53
C ASN A 749 -5.72 -7.73 -27.28
N VAL A 750 -5.16 -7.95 -26.10
CA VAL A 750 -5.90 -8.00 -24.84
C VAL A 750 -5.97 -6.59 -24.25
N LEU A 751 -7.19 -6.10 -24.04
CA LEU A 751 -7.46 -4.81 -23.40
C LEU A 751 -8.11 -5.05 -22.04
N LEU A 752 -7.44 -4.62 -20.97
CA LEU A 752 -7.98 -4.57 -19.61
C LEU A 752 -8.17 -3.12 -19.22
N VAL A 753 -9.30 -2.80 -18.59
CA VAL A 753 -9.59 -1.48 -18.03
C VAL A 753 -10.05 -1.62 -16.59
N ALA A 754 -9.72 -0.63 -15.76
CA ALA A 754 -10.26 -0.49 -14.41
C ALA A 754 -10.80 0.92 -14.25
N VAL A 755 -12.04 1.06 -13.78
CA VAL A 755 -12.72 2.35 -13.59
C VAL A 755 -13.14 2.49 -12.13
N GLY A 756 -12.61 3.51 -11.43
CA GLY A 756 -12.83 3.76 -10.00
C GLY A 756 -13.77 4.94 -9.71
N ASN A 757 -14.64 4.78 -8.70
CA ASN A 757 -15.74 5.72 -8.40
C ASN A 757 -15.31 7.03 -7.74
N GLY A 758 -16.06 8.08 -8.12
CA GLY A 758 -16.15 9.33 -7.40
C GLY A 758 -17.41 10.17 -7.58
N GLY A 759 -18.52 9.65 -8.15
CA GLY A 759 -19.81 10.35 -8.26
C GLY A 759 -20.31 10.66 -9.69
N ALA A 760 -19.53 10.33 -10.75
CA ALA A 760 -19.99 10.27 -12.15
C ALA A 760 -19.11 9.24 -12.87
N ILE A 761 -19.71 8.13 -13.30
CA ILE A 761 -18.96 6.97 -13.79
C ILE A 761 -19.17 6.82 -15.30
N THR A 762 -18.23 7.31 -16.09
CA THR A 762 -18.15 6.94 -17.50
C THR A 762 -16.96 6.03 -17.74
N GLY A 763 -17.18 5.03 -18.61
CA GLY A 763 -16.17 4.11 -19.11
C GLY A 763 -16.27 4.06 -20.62
N HIS A 764 -15.70 5.05 -21.30
CA HIS A 764 -15.64 5.11 -22.75
C HIS A 764 -14.23 4.79 -23.22
N PHE A 765 -14.10 3.75 -24.03
CA PHE A 765 -12.83 3.31 -24.61
C PHE A 765 -13.02 3.15 -26.12
N GLY A 766 -12.04 3.58 -26.90
CA GLY A 766 -12.06 3.49 -28.36
C GLY A 766 -10.72 3.83 -28.97
N PHE A 767 -10.65 3.80 -30.29
CA PHE A 767 -9.45 4.17 -31.03
C PHE A 767 -9.74 5.32 -31.99
N GLU A 768 -8.68 5.88 -32.57
CA GLU A 768 -8.77 6.88 -33.63
C GLU A 768 -9.62 6.38 -34.81
N GLU A 769 -10.34 7.31 -35.45
CA GLU A 769 -11.13 7.03 -36.65
C GLU A 769 -10.26 6.33 -37.72
N GLY A 770 -10.76 5.22 -38.27
CA GLY A 770 -10.05 4.41 -39.26
C GLY A 770 -9.19 3.27 -38.70
N THR A 771 -9.16 3.08 -37.37
CA THR A 771 -8.53 1.89 -36.76
C THR A 771 -9.36 0.63 -37.01
N GLU A 772 -8.77 -0.40 -37.62
CA GLU A 772 -9.46 -1.66 -37.96
C GLU A 772 -9.31 -2.69 -36.83
N TYR A 773 -10.41 -3.16 -36.23
CA TYR A 773 -10.40 -4.26 -35.27
C TYR A 773 -11.76 -4.97 -35.17
N THR A 774 -11.77 -6.19 -34.67
CA THR A 774 -13.01 -6.92 -34.32
C THR A 774 -12.96 -7.40 -32.86
N GLY A 775 -14.07 -7.29 -32.14
CA GLY A 775 -14.16 -7.81 -30.76
C GLY A 775 -14.37 -9.33 -30.77
N VAL A 776 -13.51 -10.07 -30.05
CA VAL A 776 -13.62 -11.52 -29.92
C VAL A 776 -14.57 -11.85 -28.75
N PRO A 777 -15.62 -12.68 -28.95
CA PRO A 777 -16.51 -13.12 -27.88
C PRO A 777 -15.75 -13.77 -26.71
N PRO A 778 -15.98 -13.34 -25.47
CA PRO A 778 -15.36 -13.97 -24.31
C PRO A 778 -15.84 -15.41 -24.15
N GLY A 779 -14.93 -16.29 -23.78
CA GLY A 779 -15.21 -17.69 -23.47
C GLY A 779 -15.24 -18.65 -24.66
N ALA A 780 -15.39 -18.19 -25.91
CA ALA A 780 -15.26 -19.06 -27.08
C ALA A 780 -13.78 -19.22 -27.45
N GLY A 781 -13.20 -20.40 -27.19
CA GLY A 781 -11.76 -20.63 -27.38
C GLY A 781 -11.41 -22.07 -27.72
N PHE A 782 -10.16 -22.26 -28.17
CA PHE A 782 -9.58 -23.59 -28.34
C PHE A 782 -8.27 -23.64 -27.58
N THR A 783 -8.04 -24.71 -26.83
CA THR A 783 -6.87 -24.86 -25.95
C THR A 783 -6.21 -26.22 -26.19
N PHE A 784 -4.96 -26.34 -25.73
CA PHE A 784 -4.26 -27.62 -25.66
C PHE A 784 -4.19 -28.10 -24.21
N SER A 785 -4.50 -29.37 -23.96
CA SER A 785 -4.25 -30.04 -22.68
C SER A 785 -3.46 -31.33 -22.88
N ALA A 786 -2.67 -31.75 -21.89
CA ALA A 786 -1.81 -32.93 -22.00
C ALA A 786 -2.05 -33.91 -20.85
N THR A 787 -1.99 -35.22 -21.13
CA THR A 787 -2.21 -36.28 -20.13
C THR A 787 -1.12 -36.32 -19.05
N GLN A 788 0.05 -35.71 -19.29
CA GLN A 788 1.19 -35.72 -18.37
C GLN A 788 2.02 -34.43 -18.52
N THR A 789 2.44 -33.86 -17.40
CA THR A 789 3.18 -32.57 -17.32
C THR A 789 4.68 -32.73 -17.01
N SER A 790 5.16 -33.95 -16.77
CA SER A 790 6.59 -34.26 -16.54
C SER A 790 7.01 -35.38 -17.48
N LEU A 791 7.75 -35.05 -18.54
CA LEU A 791 8.12 -35.97 -19.62
C LEU A 791 9.63 -36.24 -19.62
N LEU A 792 10.02 -37.49 -19.85
CA LEU A 792 11.40 -37.92 -20.08
C LEU A 792 11.57 -38.48 -21.50
N ALA A 793 12.81 -38.45 -22.01
CA ALA A 793 13.10 -39.07 -23.29
C ALA A 793 12.76 -40.57 -23.26
N GLY A 794 11.89 -41.00 -24.18
CA GLY A 794 11.33 -42.35 -24.25
C GLY A 794 9.85 -42.43 -23.85
N ASP A 795 9.31 -41.43 -23.14
CA ASP A 795 7.91 -41.41 -22.71
C ASP A 795 6.96 -41.20 -23.89
N THR A 796 5.71 -41.63 -23.71
CA THR A 796 4.60 -41.38 -24.63
C THR A 796 3.51 -40.63 -23.87
N PHE A 797 2.95 -39.58 -24.48
CA PHE A 797 1.88 -38.77 -23.90
C PHE A 797 0.85 -38.39 -24.95
N THR A 798 -0.36 -38.05 -24.52
CA THR A 798 -1.42 -37.59 -25.42
C THR A 798 -1.68 -36.11 -25.20
N LEU A 799 -1.76 -35.38 -26.30
CA LEU A 799 -2.13 -33.97 -26.37
C LEU A 799 -3.55 -33.86 -26.92
N HIS A 800 -4.42 -33.16 -26.20
CA HIS A 800 -5.81 -32.92 -26.53
C HIS A 800 -5.98 -31.50 -27.07
N LEU A 801 -6.72 -31.33 -28.16
CA LEU A 801 -7.26 -30.05 -28.62
C LEU A 801 -8.68 -29.91 -28.11
N ASP A 802 -8.89 -28.96 -27.20
CA ASP A 802 -10.16 -28.75 -26.52
C ASP A 802 -10.89 -27.53 -27.09
N ALA A 803 -12.21 -27.65 -27.23
CA ALA A 803 -13.11 -26.55 -27.53
C ALA A 803 -13.73 -26.05 -26.22
N GLU A 804 -13.75 -24.73 -26.00
CA GLU A 804 -14.26 -24.10 -24.77
C GLU A 804 -15.38 -23.11 -25.12
N ASN A 805 -16.55 -23.30 -24.48
CA ASN A 805 -17.79 -22.53 -24.65
C ASN A 805 -18.15 -22.16 -26.10
N ILE A 806 -17.91 -23.08 -27.04
CA ILE A 806 -18.26 -22.86 -28.45
C ILE A 806 -19.78 -22.96 -28.62
N THR A 807 -20.32 -22.21 -29.58
CA THR A 807 -21.75 -22.25 -29.96
C THR A 807 -21.92 -22.76 -31.39
N GLU A 808 -22.80 -23.74 -31.59
CA GLU A 808 -23.19 -24.31 -32.89
C GLU A 808 -22.05 -24.83 -33.78
N LEU A 809 -20.98 -25.37 -33.19
CA LEU A 809 -19.85 -25.94 -33.92
C LEU A 809 -20.29 -27.07 -34.85
N ALA A 810 -19.98 -26.94 -36.14
CA ALA A 810 -20.30 -27.95 -37.16
C ALA A 810 -19.06 -28.50 -37.86
N GLY A 811 -17.91 -27.82 -37.83
CA GLY A 811 -16.67 -28.39 -38.37
C GLY A 811 -15.43 -27.62 -37.95
N TRP A 812 -14.29 -28.27 -38.13
CA TRP A 812 -12.96 -27.72 -37.85
C TRP A 812 -11.91 -28.29 -38.80
N GLN A 813 -10.86 -27.51 -39.06
CA GLN A 813 -9.64 -27.95 -39.74
C GLN A 813 -8.40 -27.37 -39.06
N ALA A 814 -7.28 -28.09 -39.13
CA ALA A 814 -5.99 -27.65 -38.61
C ALA A 814 -4.83 -28.42 -39.26
N ASP A 815 -3.63 -27.83 -39.23
CA ASP A 815 -2.36 -28.53 -39.36
C ASP A 815 -1.58 -28.37 -38.05
N ILE A 816 -0.86 -29.39 -37.59
CA ILE A 816 -0.06 -29.35 -36.36
C ILE A 816 1.42 -29.33 -36.72
N THR A 817 2.21 -28.44 -36.09
CA THR A 817 3.68 -28.45 -36.21
C THR A 817 4.37 -28.64 -34.85
N PHE A 818 5.51 -29.34 -34.85
CA PHE A 818 6.34 -29.66 -33.68
C PHE A 818 7.82 -29.87 -34.09
N ASP A 819 8.77 -29.84 -33.14
CA ASP A 819 10.19 -30.15 -33.45
C ASP A 819 10.41 -31.68 -33.61
N PRO A 820 10.76 -32.17 -34.82
CA PRO A 820 10.96 -33.60 -35.07
C PRO A 820 12.23 -34.17 -34.39
N ASN A 821 13.10 -33.33 -33.84
CA ASN A 821 14.25 -33.79 -33.04
C ASN A 821 13.83 -34.14 -31.60
N ILE A 822 12.77 -33.52 -31.08
CA ILE A 822 12.32 -33.65 -29.69
C ILE A 822 11.11 -34.58 -29.59
N LEU A 823 10.17 -34.51 -30.54
CA LEU A 823 8.93 -35.30 -30.53
C LEU A 823 8.77 -36.15 -31.80
N GLU A 824 8.00 -37.23 -31.66
CA GLU A 824 7.51 -38.09 -32.73
C GLU A 824 5.99 -38.25 -32.57
N ALA A 825 5.18 -37.79 -33.53
CA ALA A 825 3.75 -38.06 -33.54
C ALA A 825 3.50 -39.54 -33.90
N VAL A 826 2.67 -40.21 -33.11
CA VAL A 826 2.41 -41.65 -33.21
C VAL A 826 1.02 -41.92 -33.77
N GLU A 827 0.00 -41.25 -33.25
CA GLU A 827 -1.41 -41.52 -33.56
C GLU A 827 -2.25 -40.25 -33.40
N VAL A 828 -3.31 -40.15 -34.19
CA VAL A 828 -4.31 -39.07 -34.14
C VAL A 828 -5.71 -39.68 -34.05
N ILE A 829 -6.52 -39.22 -33.10
CA ILE A 829 -7.84 -39.76 -32.80
C ILE A 829 -8.86 -38.62 -32.66
N GLU A 830 -10.03 -38.74 -33.30
CA GLU A 830 -11.16 -37.83 -33.07
C GLU A 830 -11.86 -38.12 -31.74
N ASP A 831 -12.01 -37.09 -30.91
CA ASP A 831 -12.70 -37.17 -29.63
C ASP A 831 -14.21 -36.87 -29.72
N ASP A 832 -14.91 -37.09 -28.62
CA ASP A 832 -16.37 -37.21 -28.60
C ASP A 832 -17.13 -35.88 -28.66
N PHE A 833 -16.48 -34.72 -28.54
CA PHE A 833 -17.20 -33.45 -28.45
C PHE A 833 -18.05 -33.19 -29.70
N LEU A 834 -17.48 -33.37 -30.90
CA LEU A 834 -18.21 -33.19 -32.15
C LEU A 834 -19.18 -34.34 -32.46
N LYS A 835 -19.06 -35.48 -31.76
CA LYS A 835 -19.99 -36.63 -31.81
C LYS A 835 -21.13 -36.55 -30.77
N SER A 836 -21.06 -35.57 -29.85
CA SER A 836 -22.00 -35.44 -28.74
C SER A 836 -23.46 -35.31 -29.19
N LYS A 837 -24.40 -35.68 -28.32
CA LYS A 837 -25.85 -35.72 -28.61
C LYS A 837 -26.23 -36.62 -29.80
N GLY A 838 -25.42 -37.66 -30.07
CA GLY A 838 -25.70 -38.66 -31.12
C GLY A 838 -25.45 -38.16 -32.54
N GLY A 839 -24.61 -37.14 -32.71
CA GLY A 839 -24.23 -36.64 -34.02
C GLY A 839 -23.22 -37.55 -34.72
N ASN A 840 -23.32 -37.66 -36.04
CA ASN A 840 -22.33 -38.34 -36.87
C ASN A 840 -21.29 -37.34 -37.39
N THR A 841 -20.03 -37.75 -37.49
CA THR A 841 -18.92 -36.94 -38.01
C THR A 841 -18.31 -37.59 -39.25
N PHE A 842 -17.70 -36.78 -40.11
CA PHE A 842 -16.73 -37.17 -41.11
C PHE A 842 -15.37 -36.66 -40.63
N PHE A 843 -14.47 -37.57 -40.26
CA PHE A 843 -13.17 -37.26 -39.71
C PHE A 843 -12.05 -37.71 -40.65
N GLN A 844 -11.06 -36.84 -40.81
CA GLN A 844 -9.80 -37.11 -41.50
C GLN A 844 -8.66 -36.96 -40.48
N ASP A 845 -7.92 -38.04 -40.24
CA ASP A 845 -6.82 -38.17 -39.27
C ASP A 845 -5.49 -37.54 -39.73
N GLY A 846 -5.49 -36.93 -40.92
CA GLY A 846 -4.36 -36.21 -41.50
C GLY A 846 -3.19 -37.12 -41.92
N THR A 847 -2.10 -36.50 -42.38
CA THR A 847 -0.85 -37.18 -42.75
C THR A 847 0.24 -36.81 -41.77
N ILE A 848 0.75 -37.79 -41.00
CA ILE A 848 1.88 -37.59 -40.08
C ILE A 848 3.21 -37.65 -40.85
N ASP A 849 3.97 -36.56 -40.83
CA ASP A 849 5.35 -36.48 -41.31
C ASP A 849 6.31 -36.13 -40.15
N ASN A 850 6.80 -37.19 -39.50
CA ASN A 850 7.79 -37.07 -38.43
C ASN A 850 9.18 -36.60 -38.89
N THR A 851 9.44 -36.50 -40.20
CA THR A 851 10.71 -35.96 -40.71
C THR A 851 10.72 -34.44 -40.75
N THR A 852 9.57 -33.84 -41.02
CA THR A 852 9.38 -32.38 -41.05
C THR A 852 8.72 -31.84 -39.79
N GLY A 853 8.19 -32.72 -38.92
CA GLY A 853 7.53 -32.34 -37.68
C GLY A 853 6.13 -31.76 -37.93
N LYS A 854 5.40 -32.33 -38.90
CA LYS A 854 4.08 -31.83 -39.31
C LYS A 854 3.02 -32.93 -39.33
N ILE A 855 1.79 -32.56 -39.01
CA ILE A 855 0.58 -33.34 -39.29
C ILE A 855 -0.32 -32.44 -40.13
N THR A 856 -0.59 -32.81 -41.38
CA THR A 856 -1.36 -31.97 -42.31
C THR A 856 -2.70 -32.60 -42.68
N ASP A 857 -3.64 -31.78 -43.17
CA ASP A 857 -4.96 -32.20 -43.64
C ASP A 857 -5.85 -32.79 -42.53
N LEU A 858 -5.73 -32.29 -41.28
CA LEU A 858 -6.64 -32.68 -40.20
C LEU A 858 -7.94 -31.89 -40.31
N PHE A 859 -9.06 -32.61 -40.35
CA PHE A 859 -10.35 -31.95 -40.22
C PHE A 859 -11.42 -32.90 -39.71
N SER A 860 -12.44 -32.33 -39.06
CA SER A 860 -13.70 -33.03 -38.81
C SER A 860 -14.89 -32.15 -39.16
N ALA A 861 -15.90 -32.76 -39.76
CA ALA A 861 -17.18 -32.12 -40.05
C ALA A 861 -18.33 -32.96 -39.51
N ARG A 862 -19.23 -32.33 -38.76
CA ARG A 862 -20.47 -32.93 -38.25
C ARG A 862 -21.50 -33.02 -39.35
N ILE A 863 -21.96 -34.24 -39.67
CA ILE A 863 -22.97 -34.54 -40.69
C ILE A 863 -24.32 -34.75 -39.97
N SER A 864 -24.82 -33.73 -39.30
CA SER A 864 -26.09 -33.78 -38.56
C SER A 864 -26.83 -32.44 -38.68
N GLU A 865 -28.15 -32.44 -38.44
CA GLU A 865 -29.01 -31.25 -38.62
C GLU A 865 -28.76 -30.11 -37.60
N SER A 866 -27.82 -30.27 -36.67
CA SER A 866 -27.48 -29.27 -35.64
C SER A 866 -26.00 -29.30 -35.26
N GLY A 867 -25.45 -28.13 -34.97
CA GLY A 867 -24.12 -27.96 -34.40
C GLY A 867 -24.05 -28.32 -32.90
N VAL A 868 -22.84 -28.33 -32.36
CA VAL A 868 -22.56 -28.61 -30.93
C VAL A 868 -22.22 -27.31 -30.22
N SER A 869 -22.83 -27.12 -29.05
CA SER A 869 -22.47 -26.03 -28.14
C SER A 869 -22.00 -26.58 -26.79
N GLY A 870 -21.02 -25.92 -26.18
CA GLY A 870 -20.43 -26.28 -24.89
C GLY A 870 -18.91 -26.40 -24.94
N THR A 871 -18.36 -27.17 -24.01
CA THR A 871 -16.92 -27.43 -23.86
C THR A 871 -16.62 -28.92 -24.00
N GLY A 872 -15.51 -29.28 -24.64
CA GLY A 872 -15.03 -30.66 -24.72
C GLY A 872 -13.93 -30.88 -25.77
N THR A 873 -13.34 -32.07 -25.76
CA THR A 873 -12.19 -32.41 -26.60
C THR A 873 -12.59 -32.74 -28.04
N LEU A 874 -11.93 -32.10 -29.01
CA LEU A 874 -12.11 -32.32 -30.45
C LEU A 874 -11.21 -33.41 -31.00
N LEU A 875 -9.94 -33.43 -30.57
CA LEU A 875 -8.87 -34.24 -31.15
C LEU A 875 -7.87 -34.64 -30.07
N SER A 876 -7.37 -35.86 -30.14
CA SER A 876 -6.24 -36.37 -29.36
C SER A 876 -5.09 -36.75 -30.28
N VAL A 877 -3.88 -36.28 -29.99
CA VAL A 877 -2.64 -36.65 -30.69
C VAL A 877 -1.67 -37.27 -29.70
N THR A 878 -1.27 -38.51 -29.96
CA THR A 878 -0.28 -39.21 -29.15
C THR A 878 1.11 -38.93 -29.68
N PHE A 879 2.00 -38.43 -28.82
CA PHE A 879 3.40 -38.16 -29.10
C PHE A 879 4.32 -39.06 -28.29
N LYS A 880 5.49 -39.37 -28.85
CA LYS A 880 6.62 -39.97 -28.16
C LYS A 880 7.77 -38.96 -28.04
N ALA A 881 8.30 -38.79 -26.84
CA ALA A 881 9.44 -37.94 -26.57
C ALA A 881 10.75 -38.63 -27.01
N LYS A 882 11.49 -38.02 -27.93
CA LYS A 882 12.73 -38.57 -28.53
C LYS A 882 14.00 -38.16 -27.79
N ALA A 883 14.08 -36.91 -27.35
CA ALA A 883 15.27 -36.31 -26.76
C ALA A 883 14.92 -35.21 -25.76
N GLY A 884 15.83 -34.90 -24.82
CA GLY A 884 15.65 -33.79 -23.90
C GLY A 884 15.67 -32.43 -24.61
N GLY A 885 14.86 -31.50 -24.12
CA GLY A 885 14.71 -30.16 -24.69
C GLY A 885 13.31 -29.58 -24.53
N GLU A 886 13.10 -28.40 -25.12
CA GLU A 886 11.83 -27.69 -25.13
C GLU A 886 11.36 -27.49 -26.57
N THR A 887 10.11 -27.82 -26.87
CA THR A 887 9.49 -27.62 -28.19
C THR A 887 8.11 -26.98 -28.04
N GLN A 888 7.74 -26.11 -28.99
CA GLN A 888 6.36 -25.68 -29.12
C GLN A 888 5.59 -26.59 -30.07
N VAL A 889 4.33 -26.86 -29.75
CA VAL A 889 3.34 -27.43 -30.64
C VAL A 889 2.38 -26.31 -31.03
N THR A 890 2.21 -26.06 -32.33
CA THR A 890 1.39 -24.97 -32.86
C THR A 890 0.41 -25.45 -33.91
N LEU A 891 -0.66 -24.68 -34.14
CA LEU A 891 -1.63 -24.91 -35.20
C LEU A 891 -1.43 -23.95 -36.39
N GLU A 892 -1.42 -24.50 -37.60
CA GLU A 892 -1.47 -23.79 -38.88
C GLU A 892 -2.81 -24.12 -39.58
N ASN A 893 -3.22 -23.34 -40.58
CA ASN A 893 -4.47 -23.55 -41.37
C ASN A 893 -5.73 -23.80 -40.51
N PHE A 894 -5.80 -23.11 -39.38
CA PHE A 894 -6.78 -23.35 -38.31
C PHE A 894 -8.09 -22.60 -38.54
N GLU A 895 -9.19 -23.33 -38.78
CA GLU A 895 -10.51 -22.74 -39.02
C GLU A 895 -11.64 -23.58 -38.40
N PHE A 896 -12.71 -22.91 -37.98
CA PHE A 896 -13.93 -23.51 -37.46
C PHE A 896 -15.15 -22.94 -38.13
N SER A 897 -16.17 -23.76 -38.30
CA SER A 897 -17.43 -23.31 -38.90
C SER A 897 -18.64 -23.70 -38.07
N SER A 898 -19.64 -22.82 -38.07
CA SER A 898 -20.98 -23.10 -37.58
C SER A 898 -21.78 -23.95 -38.58
N ILE A 899 -22.97 -24.39 -38.17
CA ILE A 899 -23.89 -25.15 -39.06
C ILE A 899 -24.37 -24.34 -40.27
N SER A 900 -24.31 -23.00 -40.21
CA SER A 900 -24.63 -22.10 -41.34
C SER A 900 -23.44 -21.89 -42.29
N GLY A 901 -22.25 -22.42 -41.96
CA GLY A 901 -21.03 -22.24 -42.73
C GLY A 901 -20.29 -20.93 -42.43
N GLU A 902 -20.65 -20.20 -41.37
CA GLU A 902 -19.93 -19.02 -40.91
C GLU A 902 -18.69 -19.41 -40.12
N VAL A 903 -17.58 -18.70 -40.34
CA VAL A 903 -16.34 -18.92 -39.59
C VAL A 903 -16.54 -18.46 -38.15
N ILE A 904 -16.22 -19.33 -37.19
CA ILE A 904 -16.22 -18.98 -35.77
C ILE A 904 -14.87 -18.33 -35.46
N PRO A 905 -14.82 -17.04 -35.06
CA PRO A 905 -13.57 -16.36 -34.74
C PRO A 905 -12.83 -17.09 -33.62
N SER A 906 -11.55 -17.41 -33.83
CA SER A 906 -10.72 -18.09 -32.85
C SER A 906 -9.25 -17.75 -33.01
N VAL A 907 -8.49 -17.90 -31.93
CA VAL A 907 -7.04 -17.78 -31.93
C VAL A 907 -6.45 -19.20 -31.88
N PRO A 908 -5.50 -19.58 -32.75
CA PRO A 908 -4.85 -20.89 -32.68
C PRO A 908 -4.12 -21.06 -31.35
N PRO A 909 -4.45 -22.09 -30.54
CA PRO A 909 -3.68 -22.41 -29.36
C PRO A 909 -2.27 -22.85 -29.72
N ASN A 910 -1.34 -22.64 -28.78
CA ASN A 910 -0.03 -23.26 -28.77
C ASN A 910 0.26 -23.81 -27.38
N ILE A 911 1.16 -24.78 -27.31
CA ILE A 911 1.62 -25.34 -26.04
C ILE A 911 3.12 -25.61 -26.11
N THR A 912 3.81 -25.36 -25.00
CA THR A 912 5.24 -25.68 -24.86
C THR A 912 5.38 -27.01 -24.12
N ILE A 913 6.12 -27.94 -24.72
CA ILE A 913 6.42 -29.26 -24.19
C ILE A 913 7.89 -29.30 -23.78
N THR A 914 8.16 -29.68 -22.53
CA THR A 914 9.51 -29.80 -21.97
C THR A 914 9.81 -31.26 -21.62
N VAL A 915 10.93 -31.78 -22.12
CA VAL A 915 11.41 -33.15 -21.90
C VAL A 915 12.74 -33.10 -21.12
N GLY A 916 12.82 -33.75 -19.95
CA GLY A 916 14.00 -33.74 -19.08
C GLY A 916 15.04 -34.84 -19.37
N GLU A 917 16.29 -34.64 -18.91
CA GLU A 917 17.38 -35.65 -18.89
C GLU A 917 17.97 -35.81 -17.47
N TYR A 918 18.24 -37.05 -17.04
CA TYR A 918 18.97 -37.33 -15.79
C TYR A 918 20.48 -37.46 -16.05
N PRO A 919 21.35 -36.95 -15.15
CA PRO A 919 22.79 -37.18 -15.25
C PRO A 919 23.16 -38.66 -15.11
N ALA A 920 24.22 -39.11 -15.79
CA ALA A 920 24.62 -40.53 -15.80
C ALA A 920 25.04 -41.09 -14.42
N TRP A 921 25.40 -40.21 -13.48
CA TRP A 921 25.88 -40.53 -12.13
C TRP A 921 24.78 -40.57 -11.06
N ASP A 922 23.52 -40.25 -11.42
CA ASP A 922 22.32 -40.58 -10.66
C ASP A 922 21.84 -41.98 -11.09
N VAL A 923 22.40 -43.00 -10.44
CA VAL A 923 22.30 -44.40 -10.89
C VAL A 923 20.90 -44.95 -10.63
N ASN A 924 20.23 -44.49 -9.57
CA ASN A 924 18.88 -44.91 -9.21
C ASN A 924 17.75 -43.99 -9.76
N GLN A 925 18.11 -42.84 -10.34
CA GLN A 925 17.22 -41.84 -10.92
C GLN A 925 16.23 -41.20 -9.93
N ASP A 926 16.61 -41.07 -8.67
CA ASP A 926 15.79 -40.40 -7.66
C ASP A 926 15.97 -38.87 -7.65
N GLY A 927 16.80 -38.33 -8.55
CA GLY A 927 17.09 -36.92 -8.70
C GLY A 927 18.14 -36.41 -7.73
N ARG A 928 18.80 -37.29 -6.96
CA ARG A 928 19.87 -36.98 -6.02
C ARG A 928 21.02 -37.97 -6.17
N VAL A 929 22.23 -37.44 -6.20
CA VAL A 929 23.44 -38.28 -6.20
C VAL A 929 23.84 -38.55 -4.75
N SER A 930 23.58 -39.77 -4.29
CA SER A 930 23.63 -40.14 -2.88
C SER A 930 24.50 -41.36 -2.60
N VAL A 931 24.64 -41.72 -1.32
CA VAL A 931 25.32 -42.95 -0.91
C VAL A 931 24.59 -44.20 -1.44
N ALA A 932 23.29 -44.11 -1.75
CA ALA A 932 22.56 -45.22 -2.36
C ALA A 932 23.10 -45.52 -3.78
N ASP A 933 23.47 -44.49 -4.54
CA ASP A 933 24.04 -44.63 -5.88
C ASP A 933 25.43 -45.28 -5.85
N LEU A 934 26.24 -44.91 -4.86
CA LEU A 934 27.53 -45.57 -4.60
C LEU A 934 27.35 -47.07 -4.29
N VAL A 935 26.37 -47.41 -3.46
CA VAL A 935 26.11 -48.81 -3.08
C VAL A 935 25.69 -49.63 -4.30
N LEU A 936 24.93 -49.04 -5.23
CA LEU A 936 24.52 -49.71 -6.46
C LEU A 936 25.70 -50.05 -7.37
N VAL A 937 26.65 -49.13 -7.55
CA VAL A 937 27.87 -49.40 -8.33
C VAL A 937 28.79 -50.38 -7.60
N ALA A 938 28.96 -50.22 -6.28
CA ALA A 938 29.81 -51.09 -5.45
C ALA A 938 29.36 -52.55 -5.45
N LYS A 939 28.05 -52.81 -5.56
CA LYS A 939 27.49 -54.16 -5.56
C LYS A 939 27.90 -54.97 -6.78
N ASP A 940 28.08 -54.31 -7.92
CA ASP A 940 28.36 -54.94 -9.21
C ASP A 940 29.84 -54.83 -9.60
N LEU A 941 30.71 -54.38 -8.69
CA LEU A 941 32.13 -54.18 -8.94
C LEU A 941 32.86 -55.49 -9.26
N GLY A 942 33.59 -55.51 -10.38
CA GLY A 942 34.30 -56.69 -10.86
C GLY A 942 33.42 -57.74 -11.53
N SER A 943 32.13 -57.45 -11.78
CA SER A 943 31.26 -58.31 -12.59
C SER A 943 31.43 -58.00 -14.08
N GLY A 944 31.79 -59.01 -14.88
CA GLY A 944 32.18 -58.83 -16.29
C GLY A 944 31.04 -58.60 -17.29
N VAL A 945 29.78 -58.51 -16.83
CA VAL A 945 28.61 -58.16 -17.65
C VAL A 945 27.60 -57.42 -16.75
N PRO A 946 27.27 -56.14 -17.02
CA PRO A 946 26.33 -55.38 -16.21
C PRO A 946 24.92 -55.99 -16.24
N THR A 947 24.37 -56.34 -15.08
CA THR A 947 22.91 -56.61 -14.94
C THR A 947 22.09 -55.33 -14.94
N ASN A 948 22.71 -54.20 -14.59
CA ASN A 948 22.17 -52.86 -14.72
C ASN A 948 23.11 -52.03 -15.60
N LEU A 949 22.65 -51.57 -16.77
CA LEU A 949 23.48 -50.78 -17.70
C LEU A 949 23.90 -49.41 -17.13
N ARG A 950 23.34 -48.99 -16.00
CA ARG A 950 23.65 -47.70 -15.34
C ARG A 950 24.76 -47.80 -14.30
N THR A 951 25.19 -49.00 -13.91
CA THR A 951 26.32 -49.18 -12.99
C THR A 951 27.68 -49.06 -13.69
N ASP A 952 27.69 -49.13 -15.03
CA ASP A 952 28.80 -48.71 -15.90
C ASP A 952 28.58 -47.22 -16.24
N VAL A 953 29.08 -46.35 -15.36
CA VAL A 953 28.74 -44.92 -15.33
C VAL A 953 29.48 -44.17 -16.43
N ASN A 954 30.71 -44.59 -16.74
CA ASN A 954 31.50 -44.02 -17.83
C ASN A 954 31.23 -44.69 -19.19
N ARG A 955 30.45 -45.77 -19.22
CA ARG A 955 30.07 -46.55 -20.41
C ARG A 955 31.26 -47.16 -21.15
N ASP A 956 32.32 -47.51 -20.42
CA ASP A 956 33.50 -48.15 -20.98
C ASP A 956 33.35 -49.66 -21.18
N GLY A 957 32.22 -50.22 -20.71
CA GLY A 957 31.88 -51.64 -20.80
C GLY A 957 32.38 -52.49 -19.62
N THR A 958 32.99 -51.88 -18.60
CA THR A 958 33.50 -52.57 -17.41
C THR A 958 33.13 -51.83 -16.12
N ILE A 959 32.56 -52.53 -15.13
CA ILE A 959 32.24 -51.93 -13.83
C ILE A 959 33.46 -52.06 -12.91
N ASN A 960 34.20 -50.97 -12.74
CA ASN A 960 35.44 -50.93 -11.99
C ASN A 960 35.48 -49.74 -10.98
N ILE A 961 36.63 -49.50 -10.35
CA ILE A 961 36.74 -48.43 -9.34
C ILE A 961 36.51 -47.03 -9.92
N GLN A 962 36.71 -46.84 -11.23
CA GLN A 962 36.47 -45.56 -11.91
C GLN A 962 34.99 -45.19 -11.92
N ASP A 963 34.08 -46.16 -12.10
CA ASP A 963 32.63 -45.94 -12.03
C ASP A 963 32.20 -45.47 -10.64
N LEU A 964 32.77 -46.10 -9.59
CA LEU A 964 32.54 -45.69 -8.21
C LEU A 964 33.04 -44.28 -7.93
N ILE A 965 34.21 -43.93 -8.48
CA ILE A 965 34.82 -42.61 -8.29
C ILE A 965 34.01 -41.52 -9.00
N ILE A 966 33.40 -41.81 -10.15
CA ILE A 966 32.51 -40.86 -10.85
C ILE A 966 31.25 -40.59 -10.02
N VAL A 967 30.62 -41.60 -9.43
CA VAL A 967 29.49 -41.35 -8.51
C VAL A 967 29.96 -40.60 -7.25
N ALA A 968 31.13 -40.95 -6.71
CA ALA A 968 31.68 -40.32 -5.51
C ALA A 968 32.03 -38.83 -5.72
N GLN A 969 32.41 -38.45 -6.94
CA GLN A 969 32.69 -37.08 -7.34
C GLN A 969 31.46 -36.18 -7.13
N TYR A 970 30.29 -36.66 -7.52
CA TYR A 970 29.06 -35.87 -7.57
C TYR A 970 28.15 -36.06 -6.35
N LEU A 971 28.63 -36.75 -5.30
CA LEU A 971 27.90 -36.94 -4.04
C LEU A 971 27.39 -35.61 -3.47
N GLY A 972 26.07 -35.49 -3.33
CA GLY A 972 25.40 -34.30 -2.82
C GLY A 972 24.82 -33.37 -3.90
N GLU A 973 24.98 -33.67 -5.19
CA GLU A 973 24.28 -32.95 -6.26
C GLU A 973 22.80 -33.34 -6.35
N SER A 974 21.93 -32.38 -6.68
CA SER A 974 20.51 -32.62 -6.97
C SER A 974 20.00 -31.74 -8.11
N ALA A 975 19.11 -32.30 -8.94
CA ALA A 975 18.53 -31.60 -10.09
C ALA A 975 17.46 -30.54 -9.71
N ALA A 976 17.03 -30.49 -8.44
CA ALA A 976 16.09 -29.50 -7.93
C ALA A 976 16.78 -28.60 -6.88
N ALA A 977 16.55 -27.29 -6.93
CA ALA A 977 17.00 -26.35 -5.90
C ALA A 977 16.25 -26.61 -4.57
N ALA A 978 16.77 -27.52 -3.76
CA ALA A 978 16.28 -27.81 -2.41
C ALA A 978 17.44 -27.84 -1.41
N ALA A 979 17.17 -27.41 -0.17
CA ALA A 979 18.13 -27.27 0.91
C ALA A 979 18.95 -28.56 1.17
N PRO A 980 20.21 -28.45 1.65
CA PRO A 980 21.11 -29.60 1.80
C PRO A 980 20.52 -30.63 2.77
N ALA A 981 20.26 -31.84 2.26
CA ALA A 981 19.80 -32.96 3.06
C ALA A 981 20.95 -33.51 3.91
N VAL A 982 20.70 -33.71 5.21
CA VAL A 982 21.60 -34.41 6.12
C VAL A 982 21.77 -35.85 5.62
N ILE A 983 23.01 -36.27 5.37
CA ILE A 983 23.34 -37.63 4.92
C ILE A 983 22.94 -38.64 6.00
N ALA A 984 21.83 -39.34 5.79
CA ALA A 984 21.41 -40.45 6.64
C ALA A 984 22.09 -41.74 6.15
N ILE A 985 23.14 -42.18 6.85
CA ILE A 985 23.79 -43.48 6.57
C ILE A 985 23.02 -44.56 7.32
N ASN A 986 22.32 -45.43 6.57
CA ASN A 986 21.59 -46.56 7.15
C ASN A 986 22.51 -47.74 7.44
N ASN A 987 22.21 -48.45 8.53
CA ASN A 987 23.02 -49.46 9.20
C ASN A 987 23.25 -50.74 8.38
N GLY A 988 24.48 -51.00 7.93
CA GLY A 988 24.98 -52.37 7.69
C GLY A 988 25.72 -52.67 6.38
N GLU A 989 25.65 -51.82 5.36
CA GLU A 989 26.20 -52.13 4.02
C GLU A 989 27.58 -51.52 3.74
N LEU A 990 27.96 -50.46 4.47
CA LEU A 990 29.28 -49.81 4.37
C LEU A 990 30.05 -49.96 5.68
N THR A 991 31.28 -50.48 5.61
CA THR A 991 32.19 -50.57 6.76
C THR A 991 33.39 -49.64 6.58
N PRO A 992 33.99 -49.12 7.66
CA PRO A 992 35.25 -48.37 7.58
C PRO A 992 36.33 -49.14 6.82
N GLU A 993 36.38 -50.45 6.98
CA GLU A 993 37.31 -51.33 6.27
C GLU A 993 37.07 -51.37 4.75
N MET A 994 35.81 -51.35 4.30
CA MET A 994 35.47 -51.30 2.86
C MET A 994 35.86 -49.97 2.24
N ILE A 995 35.54 -48.86 2.91
CA ILE A 995 35.86 -47.51 2.42
C ILE A 995 37.39 -47.33 2.37
N GLN A 996 38.12 -47.84 3.37
CA GLN A 996 39.59 -47.85 3.36
C GLN A 996 40.16 -48.68 2.20
N ALA A 997 39.55 -49.82 1.86
CA ALA A 997 39.97 -50.62 0.72
C ALA A 997 39.77 -49.88 -0.61
N TRP A 998 38.62 -49.24 -0.80
CA TRP A 998 38.34 -48.42 -2.00
C TRP A 998 39.30 -47.25 -2.13
N ILE A 999 39.61 -46.55 -1.04
CA ILE A 999 40.59 -45.45 -1.03
C ILE A 999 41.99 -45.98 -1.41
N ALA A 1000 42.38 -47.16 -0.91
CA ALA A 1000 43.67 -47.75 -1.23
C ALA A 1000 43.78 -48.12 -2.71
N GLU A 1001 42.73 -48.70 -3.29
CA GLU A 1001 42.65 -49.07 -4.71
C GLU A 1001 42.59 -47.84 -5.62
N ALA A 1002 41.74 -46.85 -5.30
CA ALA A 1002 41.67 -45.59 -6.04
C ALA A 1002 42.99 -44.80 -5.99
N LYS A 1003 43.76 -44.88 -4.89
CA LYS A 1003 45.10 -44.27 -4.83
C LYS A 1003 46.12 -44.95 -5.75
N ILE A 1004 45.93 -46.23 -6.06
CA ILE A 1004 46.78 -46.97 -7.01
C ILE A 1004 46.40 -46.62 -8.45
N GLU A 1005 45.09 -46.51 -8.72
CA GLU A 1005 44.55 -46.27 -10.07
C GLU A 1005 44.39 -44.78 -10.42
N ASN A 1006 44.81 -43.89 -9.53
CA ASN A 1006 44.68 -42.43 -9.68
C ASN A 1006 45.25 -41.95 -11.02
N ASP A 1007 44.36 -41.47 -11.89
CA ASP A 1007 44.69 -40.96 -13.22
C ASP A 1007 45.37 -39.57 -13.19
N GLY A 1008 45.52 -38.97 -12.00
CA GLY A 1008 46.15 -37.67 -11.78
C GLY A 1008 45.22 -36.49 -12.04
N SER A 1009 43.98 -36.71 -12.47
CA SER A 1009 43.02 -35.64 -12.69
C SER A 1009 42.53 -35.07 -11.36
N ILE A 1010 42.30 -33.76 -11.33
CA ILE A 1010 41.73 -33.05 -10.17
C ILE A 1010 40.37 -33.66 -9.78
N VAL A 1011 39.66 -34.14 -10.79
CA VAL A 1011 38.34 -34.76 -10.67
C VAL A 1011 38.41 -36.11 -9.95
N PHE A 1012 39.34 -36.97 -10.33
CA PHE A 1012 39.56 -38.26 -9.66
C PHE A 1012 40.07 -38.08 -8.22
N GLN A 1013 40.91 -37.06 -8.00
CA GLN A 1013 41.37 -36.68 -6.65
C GLN A 1013 40.23 -36.19 -5.76
N GLN A 1014 39.24 -35.48 -6.30
CA GLN A 1014 38.04 -35.06 -5.56
C GLN A 1014 37.19 -36.26 -5.14
N GLY A 1015 37.04 -37.27 -6.00
CA GLY A 1015 36.37 -38.52 -5.64
C GLY A 1015 37.06 -39.25 -4.48
N ILE A 1016 38.40 -39.32 -4.47
CA ILE A 1016 39.18 -39.88 -3.35
C ILE A 1016 38.95 -39.07 -2.07
N ALA A 1017 38.97 -37.73 -2.16
CA ALA A 1017 38.76 -36.85 -1.00
C ALA A 1017 37.35 -37.00 -0.39
N ASN A 1018 36.32 -37.17 -1.21
CA ASN A 1018 34.95 -37.40 -0.75
C ASN A 1018 34.81 -38.76 -0.05
N LEU A 1019 35.50 -39.81 -0.52
CA LEU A 1019 35.57 -41.11 0.17
C LEU A 1019 36.33 -41.03 1.51
N GLU A 1020 37.42 -40.25 1.57
CA GLU A 1020 38.16 -40.00 2.81
C GLU A 1020 37.29 -39.25 3.83
N TRP A 1021 36.51 -38.26 3.39
CA TRP A 1021 35.55 -37.58 4.26
C TRP A 1021 34.47 -38.54 4.77
N LEU A 1022 33.90 -39.38 3.90
CA LEU A 1022 32.90 -40.37 4.28
C LEU A 1022 33.41 -41.35 5.36
N LEU A 1023 34.69 -41.74 5.30
CA LEU A 1023 35.34 -42.58 6.32
C LEU A 1023 35.36 -41.92 7.72
N THR A 1024 35.56 -40.60 7.80
CA THR A 1024 35.64 -39.89 9.09
C THR A 1024 34.33 -39.92 9.88
N LEU A 1025 33.18 -40.09 9.21
CA LEU A 1025 31.86 -40.12 9.85
C LEU A 1025 31.62 -41.38 10.71
N PHE A 1026 32.50 -42.38 10.65
CA PHE A 1026 32.33 -43.67 11.34
C PHE A 1026 33.14 -43.84 12.65
N ILE A 1027 33.92 -42.83 13.08
CA ILE A 1027 34.75 -42.89 14.31
C ILE A 1027 34.21 -41.91 15.36
N PRO A 1028 33.82 -42.35 16.58
CA PRO A 1028 33.32 -41.45 17.62
C PRO A 1028 34.45 -40.69 18.32
N GLU A 1029 34.23 -39.40 18.59
CA GLU A 1029 35.26 -38.54 19.23
C GLU A 1029 35.57 -38.92 20.70
N LYS A 1030 34.64 -39.56 21.43
CA LYS A 1030 34.80 -39.87 22.86
C LYS A 1030 34.19 -41.22 23.26
N THR A 1031 34.95 -41.99 24.05
CA THR A 1031 34.45 -43.19 24.74
C THR A 1031 33.37 -42.80 25.76
N THR A 1032 32.18 -43.37 25.64
CA THR A 1032 31.01 -43.02 26.47
C THR A 1032 30.11 -44.23 26.76
N LEU A 1033 29.59 -44.31 27.98
CA LEU A 1033 28.52 -45.25 28.35
C LEU A 1033 27.16 -44.55 28.22
N LEU A 1034 26.22 -45.20 27.53
CA LEU A 1034 24.88 -44.67 27.28
C LEU A 1034 23.83 -45.36 28.14
N ALA A 1035 22.61 -44.81 28.13
CA ALA A 1035 21.48 -45.39 28.86
C ALA A 1035 21.06 -46.73 28.26
N ASN A 1036 20.86 -47.73 29.11
CA ASN A 1036 20.35 -49.03 28.70
C ASN A 1036 18.91 -48.94 28.17
N TYR A 1037 18.55 -49.83 27.25
CA TYR A 1037 17.21 -49.90 26.69
C TYR A 1037 16.72 -51.36 26.59
N PRO A 1038 15.46 -51.66 26.95
CA PRO A 1038 14.53 -50.76 27.65
C PRO A 1038 15.00 -50.41 29.08
N ASN A 1039 14.45 -49.33 29.67
CA ASN A 1039 14.65 -48.93 31.07
C ASN A 1039 13.42 -48.10 31.56
N PRO A 1040 12.61 -48.57 32.54
CA PRO A 1040 12.76 -49.84 33.25
C PRO A 1040 12.61 -51.06 32.34
N PHE A 1041 13.21 -52.20 32.72
CA PHE A 1041 13.16 -53.43 31.93
C PHE A 1041 12.73 -54.67 32.71
N ASN A 1042 12.25 -55.68 31.97
CA ASN A 1042 11.85 -57.00 32.46
C ASN A 1042 11.77 -58.02 31.28
N PRO A 1043 12.54 -59.12 31.24
CA PRO A 1043 13.67 -59.45 32.10
C PRO A 1043 15.02 -58.91 31.59
N GLU A 1044 15.13 -58.48 30.33
CA GLU A 1044 16.41 -58.23 29.63
C GLU A 1044 16.60 -56.77 29.18
N THR A 1045 17.85 -56.36 28.96
CA THR A 1045 18.22 -55.01 28.50
C THR A 1045 19.52 -55.02 27.69
N TRP A 1046 19.68 -54.02 26.82
CA TRP A 1046 20.91 -53.72 26.10
C TRP A 1046 21.56 -52.46 26.66
N ILE A 1047 22.87 -52.49 26.84
CA ILE A 1047 23.71 -51.43 27.41
C ILE A 1047 24.60 -50.88 26.29
N PRO A 1048 24.18 -49.78 25.62
CA PRO A 1048 24.95 -49.18 24.53
C PRO A 1048 26.16 -48.40 25.03
N TYR A 1049 27.22 -48.36 24.22
CA TYR A 1049 28.43 -47.59 24.49
C TYR A 1049 29.14 -47.16 23.19
N HIS A 1050 30.03 -46.17 23.27
CA HIS A 1050 30.92 -45.77 22.18
C HIS A 1050 32.37 -45.94 22.62
N LEU A 1051 33.25 -46.26 21.68
CA LEU A 1051 34.70 -46.35 21.88
C LEU A 1051 35.43 -45.41 20.92
N ALA A 1052 36.16 -44.45 21.45
CA ALA A 1052 37.01 -43.57 20.63
C ALA A 1052 38.35 -44.22 20.25
N ASN A 1053 38.78 -45.25 20.98
CA ASN A 1053 39.98 -46.04 20.70
C ASN A 1053 39.68 -47.53 20.89
N PRO A 1054 40.45 -48.44 20.29
CA PRO A 1054 40.38 -49.86 20.60
C PRO A 1054 40.69 -50.15 22.08
N SER A 1055 39.82 -50.88 22.76
CA SER A 1055 39.94 -51.15 24.20
C SER A 1055 39.44 -52.54 24.56
N ASP A 1056 39.98 -53.14 25.64
CA ASP A 1056 39.30 -54.24 26.31
C ASP A 1056 38.10 -53.70 27.11
N VAL A 1057 36.92 -54.25 26.83
CA VAL A 1057 35.65 -53.77 27.39
C VAL A 1057 35.05 -54.77 28.36
N THR A 1058 34.76 -54.30 29.57
CA THR A 1058 34.00 -55.05 30.57
C THR A 1058 32.84 -54.19 31.10
N ILE A 1059 31.67 -54.79 31.27
CA ILE A 1059 30.52 -54.17 31.96
C ILE A 1059 30.23 -54.92 33.27
N THR A 1060 30.29 -54.20 34.39
CA THR A 1060 29.99 -54.74 35.73
C THR A 1060 28.71 -54.14 36.28
N ILE A 1061 27.81 -54.96 36.78
CA ILE A 1061 26.49 -54.59 37.29
C ILE A 1061 26.47 -54.76 38.81
N TYR A 1062 25.95 -53.76 39.52
CA TYR A 1062 25.89 -53.68 40.97
C TYR A 1062 24.46 -53.48 41.47
N ASN A 1063 24.15 -53.99 42.67
CA ASN A 1063 22.92 -53.66 43.38
C ASN A 1063 23.04 -52.30 44.09
N ARG A 1064 21.94 -51.82 44.70
CA ARG A 1064 21.92 -50.53 45.44
C ARG A 1064 22.89 -50.42 46.62
N HIS A 1065 23.45 -51.54 47.09
CA HIS A 1065 24.44 -51.58 48.17
C HIS A 1065 25.88 -51.65 47.64
N GLY A 1066 26.08 -51.60 46.32
CA GLY A 1066 27.40 -51.67 45.68
C GLY A 1066 27.96 -53.08 45.55
N THR A 1067 27.17 -54.13 45.82
CA THR A 1067 27.61 -55.52 45.60
C THR A 1067 27.48 -55.88 44.13
N VAL A 1068 28.52 -56.53 43.55
CA VAL A 1068 28.47 -57.04 42.18
C VAL A 1068 27.37 -58.08 42.05
N VAL A 1069 26.57 -57.92 41.01
CA VAL A 1069 25.44 -58.77 40.62
C VAL A 1069 25.82 -59.61 39.41
N ARG A 1070 26.49 -59.01 38.42
CA ARG A 1070 26.92 -59.68 37.18
C ARG A 1070 28.07 -58.90 36.54
N GLN A 1071 29.06 -59.61 35.99
CA GLN A 1071 30.08 -59.05 35.10
C GLN A 1071 29.93 -59.62 33.68
N LEU A 1072 30.12 -58.76 32.67
CA LEU A 1072 30.05 -59.06 31.24
C LEU A 1072 31.40 -58.68 30.61
N ASP A 1073 32.22 -59.67 30.29
CA ASP A 1073 33.49 -59.44 29.58
C ASP A 1073 33.25 -59.48 28.08
N LEU A 1074 33.35 -58.33 27.41
CA LEU A 1074 33.13 -58.20 25.96
C LEU A 1074 34.44 -58.31 25.16
N GLY A 1075 35.59 -58.38 25.84
CA GLY A 1075 36.91 -58.52 25.22
C GLY A 1075 37.37 -57.26 24.49
N HIS A 1076 38.38 -57.42 23.63
CA HIS A 1076 38.95 -56.32 22.85
C HIS A 1076 38.00 -55.86 21.74
N GLN A 1077 37.63 -54.59 21.75
CA GLN A 1077 36.70 -53.97 20.81
C GLN A 1077 37.39 -52.81 20.10
N ARG A 1078 37.16 -52.65 18.78
CA ARG A 1078 37.70 -51.52 17.99
C ARG A 1078 36.94 -50.22 18.26
N GLU A 1079 37.51 -49.08 17.87
CA GLU A 1079 36.83 -47.79 17.87
C GLU A 1079 35.52 -47.86 17.05
N GLY A 1080 34.47 -47.22 17.55
CA GLY A 1080 33.16 -47.23 16.89
C GLY A 1080 31.96 -47.08 17.82
N TYR A 1081 30.78 -47.03 17.20
CA TYR A 1081 29.49 -46.93 17.86
C TYR A 1081 28.90 -48.33 18.15
N TYR A 1082 28.67 -48.67 19.43
CA TYR A 1082 28.07 -49.94 19.89
C TYR A 1082 26.66 -49.71 20.46
N THR A 1083 25.79 -49.15 19.62
CA THR A 1083 24.44 -48.68 20.02
C THR A 1083 23.31 -49.63 19.63
N SER A 1084 23.47 -50.41 18.55
CA SER A 1084 22.47 -51.35 18.05
C SER A 1084 22.48 -52.67 18.83
N LYS A 1085 21.34 -53.37 18.87
CA LYS A 1085 21.18 -54.63 19.62
C LYS A 1085 22.28 -55.69 19.39
N PRO A 1086 22.81 -55.90 18.16
CA PRO A 1086 23.87 -56.89 17.92
C PRO A 1086 25.24 -56.47 18.48
N ARG A 1087 25.44 -55.18 18.75
CA ARG A 1087 26.74 -54.61 19.15
C ARG A 1087 26.76 -54.11 20.59
N ALA A 1088 25.63 -53.67 21.13
CA ALA A 1088 25.50 -53.26 22.52
C ALA A 1088 25.66 -54.45 23.47
N ALA A 1089 26.13 -54.20 24.69
CA ALA A 1089 26.27 -55.26 25.68
C ALA A 1089 24.90 -55.74 26.16
N TYR A 1090 24.72 -57.05 26.29
CA TYR A 1090 23.42 -57.64 26.61
C TYR A 1090 23.40 -58.19 28.03
N TRP A 1091 22.34 -57.87 28.78
CA TRP A 1091 22.07 -58.48 30.08
C TRP A 1091 20.66 -59.05 30.18
N ASP A 1092 20.55 -60.29 30.61
CA ASP A 1092 19.31 -61.08 30.71
C ASP A 1092 18.59 -60.95 32.07
N GLY A 1093 19.06 -60.05 32.94
CA GLY A 1093 18.49 -59.81 34.27
C GLY A 1093 18.81 -60.87 35.31
N ARG A 1094 19.88 -61.66 35.12
CA ARG A 1094 20.33 -62.69 36.07
C ARG A 1094 21.65 -62.31 36.76
N ASN A 1095 21.85 -62.82 37.97
CA ASN A 1095 23.12 -62.68 38.69
C ASN A 1095 24.20 -63.64 38.15
N GLU A 1096 25.41 -63.62 38.73
CA GLU A 1096 26.53 -64.48 38.30
C GLU A 1096 26.22 -65.98 38.32
N ILE A 1097 25.43 -66.44 39.29
CA ILE A 1097 25.04 -67.86 39.42
C ILE A 1097 23.75 -68.22 38.64
N GLY A 1098 23.19 -67.28 37.86
CA GLY A 1098 22.07 -67.51 36.94
C GLY A 1098 20.66 -67.31 37.53
N GLU A 1099 20.53 -66.78 38.74
CA GLU A 1099 19.24 -66.47 39.36
C GLU A 1099 18.71 -65.11 38.92
N ARG A 1100 17.38 -64.98 38.76
CA ARG A 1100 16.75 -63.71 38.40
C ARG A 1100 16.82 -62.70 39.55
N VAL A 1101 17.35 -61.52 39.29
CA VAL A 1101 17.47 -60.46 40.30
C VAL A 1101 16.11 -59.82 40.62
N ALA A 1102 15.95 -59.19 41.79
CA ALA A 1102 14.67 -58.59 42.21
C ALA A 1102 14.39 -57.24 41.54
N SER A 1103 13.12 -56.78 41.53
CA SER A 1103 12.79 -55.41 41.11
C SER A 1103 13.51 -54.39 41.97
N GLY A 1104 14.02 -53.32 41.36
CA GLY A 1104 14.77 -52.29 42.07
C GLY A 1104 15.74 -51.52 41.18
N ILE A 1105 16.53 -50.66 41.81
CA ILE A 1105 17.57 -49.86 41.15
C ILE A 1105 18.89 -50.63 41.18
N TYR A 1106 19.50 -50.75 40.01
CA TYR A 1106 20.83 -51.32 39.78
C TYR A 1106 21.73 -50.28 39.12
N PHE A 1107 23.03 -50.47 39.21
CA PHE A 1107 24.02 -49.64 38.53
C PHE A 1107 24.88 -50.50 37.62
N TYR A 1108 25.24 -50.01 36.45
CA TYR A 1108 26.17 -50.69 35.54
C TYR A 1108 27.33 -49.77 35.21
N GLN A 1109 28.52 -50.35 35.22
CA GLN A 1109 29.78 -49.68 35.00
C GLN A 1109 30.45 -50.25 33.77
N LEU A 1110 30.79 -49.40 32.80
CA LEU A 1110 31.65 -49.71 31.68
C LEU A 1110 33.09 -49.43 32.08
N GLN A 1111 33.99 -50.38 31.86
CA GLN A 1111 35.42 -50.21 31.97
C GLN A 1111 36.07 -50.37 30.59
N ALA A 1112 36.72 -49.30 30.13
CA ALA A 1112 37.43 -49.21 28.85
C ALA A 1112 38.53 -48.14 28.96
N ASP A 1113 39.70 -48.35 28.35
CA ASP A 1113 40.85 -47.41 28.38
C ASP A 1113 41.27 -46.93 29.78
N HIS A 1114 41.35 -47.85 30.75
CA HIS A 1114 41.63 -47.55 32.18
C HIS A 1114 40.66 -46.56 32.84
N ARG A 1115 39.53 -46.25 32.19
CA ARG A 1115 38.47 -45.37 32.70
C ARG A 1115 37.24 -46.19 33.00
N SER A 1116 36.45 -45.70 33.96
CA SER A 1116 35.20 -46.34 34.34
C SER A 1116 34.05 -45.35 34.29
N PHE A 1117 32.95 -45.73 33.64
CA PHE A 1117 31.75 -44.92 33.49
C PHE A 1117 30.59 -45.63 34.17
N LEU A 1118 29.86 -44.97 35.06
CA LEU A 1118 28.78 -45.58 35.85
C LEU A 1118 27.43 -44.97 35.47
N ARG A 1119 26.40 -45.81 35.31
CA ARG A 1119 25.02 -45.38 35.11
C ARG A 1119 24.04 -46.22 35.93
N LYS A 1120 22.83 -45.67 36.12
CA LYS A 1120 21.71 -46.33 36.81
C LYS A 1120 20.76 -47.00 35.81
N MET A 1121 20.18 -48.13 36.20
CA MET A 1121 19.05 -48.79 35.53
C MET A 1121 18.02 -49.27 36.54
N VAL A 1122 16.78 -49.47 36.07
CA VAL A 1122 15.66 -49.91 36.90
C VAL A 1122 15.11 -51.22 36.34
N ILE A 1123 14.95 -52.21 37.22
CA ILE A 1123 14.25 -53.45 36.92
C ILE A 1123 12.87 -53.37 37.56
N LEU A 1124 11.84 -53.59 36.76
CA LEU A 1124 10.44 -53.57 37.19
C LEU A 1124 9.79 -54.91 36.81
N LYS A 1125 9.80 -55.89 37.73
CA LYS A 1125 9.09 -57.16 37.53
C LYS A 1125 7.58 -57.00 37.54
#